data_AF-A0A2E0EXD4-F1
#
_entry.id   AF-A0A2E0EXD4-F1
#
_cell.length_a   1.000
_cell.length_b   1.000
_cell.length_c   1.000
_cell.angle_alpha   90.00
_cell.angle_beta   90.00
_cell.angle_gamma   90.00
#
_symmetry.space_group_name_H-M   'P 1'
#
loop_
_entity.id
_entity.type
_entity.pdbx_description
1 polymer ?
#
loop_
_entity_poly.entity_id
_entity_poly.type
_entity_poly.pdbx_seq_one_letter_code
_entity_poly.pdbx_strand_id
1 'polypeptide(L)'
;MAEVPILQPGAPGEPTRVIDSETAIAIANTSYTAADVDFMQGMIIHHYQAFLMSEMATSRTNNQTILDLAGRIDISQQDEISFMENWLLDMSQTVPDPSKSNQMHHHKMMGMATPEQMQQLSQSDSTDFDRMYLNLMIKHHEGAIDMVDRLNEYPGSAYDPQLYEFVSDLTNDQAVEIERMNGILIDLSDDPRANLAPGLFDAGVAISNMELIASLKKPVGFFDPDNRLEKGLSNEEDKDEEDEEESSIESSASDQRRPMLSFDNTDMAFSNDLLIAGSYHGFNIYRLEEDGIPKHITSVVCPGGQGDVSVVGNLLILSVQDTRGRLDCGLEGVSPEPSEERFRGLRIFDISNPLMPIQVGAVQTCRGSHTHSVVDGATADGKIIVYNSGTSSVRDQEEMGDCFEDIPGDDRTALFRIDVIEIPISDPSQSKIVNSPTVFADSETGVLAGLWRGGDHGDETQETEITDQCHDITVFPSAKLAAGACSGNGILFDISNPIEPKRIDVVTDIGFAYWHSATFNNDGTKILFTDEWGGGGRPRCRAWDPLDWGANAIYDIENGKLEFRSHFKMPAPQKESENCVAHNGSIIPIPGRDIFVQAWYQGGISVIDFTDSSNPIEIAYFDRGPYLEDELIPGGFWSVYYYEGAIYGTEIQRGIDVLKLTPSDHITANEIEAANDAFPAIGSKRLFNPQQQIPMTWPGNPDVALAYIDQLIRDNAIEEKTAENLIDKLGQAKITMETETGGSRRLARQIKGFDLPSKELDIDQRTRDRIIRLDTTLKTIAEDLQN
;
A
#
# COMPACT_ATOMS: atom_id res chain seq x y z
N MET A 1 10.41 23.70 -23.52
CA MET A 1 11.13 23.20 -22.34
C MET A 1 11.96 22.01 -22.81
N ALA A 2 13.15 21.77 -22.26
CA ALA A 2 13.89 20.55 -22.62
C ALA A 2 13.07 19.34 -22.15
N GLU A 3 12.95 18.32 -23.01
CA GLU A 3 12.25 17.09 -22.70
C GLU A 3 12.98 16.35 -21.57
N VAL A 4 12.23 15.81 -20.60
CA VAL A 4 12.81 15.08 -19.47
C VAL A 4 13.41 13.78 -20.00
N PRO A 5 14.68 13.45 -19.70
CA PRO A 5 15.30 12.22 -20.22
C PRO A 5 14.62 10.97 -19.65
N ILE A 6 14.31 10.03 -20.54
CA ILE A 6 13.93 8.65 -20.19
C ILE A 6 15.16 7.77 -20.37
N LEU A 7 15.51 7.05 -19.33
CA LEU A 7 16.77 6.33 -19.21
C LEU A 7 16.52 4.84 -19.05
N GLN A 8 17.35 4.02 -19.68
CA GLN A 8 17.43 2.60 -19.41
C GLN A 8 18.86 2.27 -18.93
N PRO A 9 19.02 1.86 -17.66
CA PRO A 9 20.31 1.40 -17.14
C PRO A 9 20.75 0.12 -17.85
N GLY A 10 22.05 -0.18 -17.78
CA GLY A 10 22.58 -1.51 -18.13
C GLY A 10 22.76 -2.39 -16.89
N ALA A 11 23.42 -3.53 -17.08
CA ALA A 11 23.89 -4.36 -15.96
C ALA A 11 24.80 -3.57 -15.00
N PRO A 12 25.02 -4.03 -13.75
CA PRO A 12 25.86 -3.33 -12.79
C PRO A 12 27.23 -2.92 -13.35
N GLY A 13 27.53 -1.61 -13.36
CA GLY A 13 28.76 -1.01 -13.87
C GLY A 13 28.73 -0.65 -15.36
N GLU A 14 27.72 -1.07 -16.12
CA GLU A 14 27.53 -0.71 -17.52
C GLU A 14 26.86 0.67 -17.68
N PRO A 15 27.09 1.39 -18.80
CA PRO A 15 26.57 2.73 -18.99
C PRO A 15 25.06 2.73 -19.21
N THR A 16 24.37 3.67 -18.58
CA THR A 16 22.96 3.98 -18.82
C THR A 16 22.78 4.65 -20.20
N ARG A 17 21.73 4.27 -20.93
CA ARG A 17 21.36 4.86 -22.23
C ARG A 17 20.08 5.68 -22.13
N VAL A 18 19.97 6.69 -22.99
CA VAL A 18 18.72 7.45 -23.19
C VAL A 18 17.87 6.69 -24.21
N ILE A 19 16.60 6.49 -23.91
CA ILE A 19 15.60 5.88 -24.80
C ILE A 19 14.49 6.90 -25.11
N ASP A 20 13.76 6.69 -26.19
CA ASP A 20 12.56 7.47 -26.50
C ASP A 20 11.33 6.91 -25.77
N SER A 21 10.24 7.69 -25.77
CA SER A 21 8.99 7.31 -25.11
C SER A 21 8.35 6.05 -25.71
N GLU A 22 8.43 5.88 -27.03
CA GLU A 22 7.88 4.69 -27.71
C GLU A 22 8.60 3.42 -27.25
N THR A 23 9.94 3.45 -27.16
CA THR A 23 10.75 2.32 -26.66
C THR A 23 10.50 2.06 -25.17
N ALA A 24 10.33 3.11 -24.37
CA ALA A 24 10.04 3.00 -22.93
C ALA A 24 8.70 2.30 -22.64
N ILE A 25 7.75 2.47 -23.55
CA ILE A 25 6.40 1.88 -23.48
C ILE A 25 6.36 0.49 -24.13
N ALA A 26 7.29 0.17 -25.05
CA ALA A 26 7.28 -1.03 -25.87
C ALA A 26 7.50 -2.38 -25.14
N ILE A 27 7.09 -2.49 -23.87
CA ILE A 27 6.93 -3.76 -23.14
C ILE A 27 5.49 -3.92 -22.71
N ALA A 28 4.70 -4.61 -23.53
CA ALA A 28 3.45 -5.24 -23.10
C ALA A 28 2.94 -6.24 -24.16
N ASN A 29 3.77 -7.21 -24.57
CA ASN A 29 3.29 -8.26 -25.49
C ASN A 29 3.99 -9.60 -25.24
N THR A 30 3.30 -10.56 -24.63
CA THR A 30 3.52 -12.01 -24.81
C THR A 30 2.26 -12.83 -24.46
N SER A 31 2.10 -13.94 -25.19
CA SER A 31 0.96 -14.87 -25.38
C SER A 31 0.48 -15.72 -24.17
N TYR A 32 -0.70 -16.36 -24.33
CA TYR A 32 -1.35 -17.32 -23.39
C TYR A 32 -0.54 -18.57 -23.02
N THR A 33 -0.92 -19.20 -21.91
CA THR A 33 -0.33 -20.40 -21.28
C THR A 33 -1.27 -21.62 -21.27
N ALA A 34 -0.83 -22.76 -20.72
CA ALA A 34 -1.68 -23.96 -20.58
C ALA A 34 -2.75 -23.80 -19.47
N ALA A 35 -2.48 -23.00 -18.44
CA ALA A 35 -3.43 -22.72 -17.37
C ALA A 35 -4.68 -21.98 -17.90
N ASP A 36 -4.48 -21.14 -18.91
CA ASP A 36 -5.53 -20.42 -19.64
C ASP A 36 -6.51 -21.38 -20.33
N VAL A 37 -5.98 -22.45 -20.93
CA VAL A 37 -6.80 -23.47 -21.58
C VAL A 37 -7.62 -24.25 -20.56
N ASP A 38 -7.02 -24.63 -19.44
CA ASP A 38 -7.68 -25.39 -18.37
C ASP A 38 -8.78 -24.55 -17.68
N PHE A 39 -8.54 -23.25 -17.48
CA PHE A 39 -9.53 -22.31 -16.95
C PHE A 39 -10.73 -22.17 -17.88
N MET A 40 -10.51 -21.94 -19.18
CA MET A 40 -11.59 -21.77 -20.15
C MET A 40 -12.45 -23.03 -20.26
N GLN A 41 -11.84 -24.22 -20.24
CA GLN A 41 -12.59 -25.48 -20.22
C GLN A 41 -13.37 -25.68 -18.91
N GLY A 42 -12.79 -25.27 -17.79
CA GLY A 42 -13.41 -25.36 -16.48
C GLY A 42 -14.59 -24.41 -16.31
N MET A 43 -14.44 -23.18 -16.77
CA MET A 43 -15.41 -22.10 -16.62
C MET A 43 -16.64 -22.31 -17.52
N ILE A 44 -16.51 -22.92 -18.70
CA ILE A 44 -17.66 -23.38 -19.51
C ILE A 44 -18.59 -24.32 -18.71
N ILE A 45 -18.01 -25.23 -17.92
CA ILE A 45 -18.79 -26.18 -17.12
C ILE A 45 -19.45 -25.47 -15.92
N HIS A 46 -18.77 -24.47 -15.36
CA HIS A 46 -19.26 -23.65 -14.24
C HIS A 46 -20.46 -22.79 -14.67
N HIS A 47 -20.31 -21.98 -15.72
CA HIS A 47 -21.37 -21.14 -16.30
C HIS A 47 -22.62 -21.91 -16.71
N TYR A 48 -22.43 -23.12 -17.22
CA TYR A 48 -23.57 -23.96 -17.61
C TYR A 48 -24.46 -24.34 -16.41
N GLN A 49 -23.93 -24.41 -15.19
CA GLN A 49 -24.74 -24.65 -14.00
C GLN A 49 -25.53 -23.39 -13.57
N ALA A 50 -24.95 -22.19 -13.68
CA ALA A 50 -25.68 -20.93 -13.47
C ALA A 50 -26.88 -20.80 -14.42
N PHE A 51 -26.66 -21.11 -15.70
CA PHE A 51 -27.73 -21.21 -16.71
C PHE A 51 -28.87 -22.13 -16.26
N LEU A 52 -28.53 -23.36 -15.82
CA LEU A 52 -29.53 -24.34 -15.37
C LEU A 52 -30.32 -23.87 -14.13
N MET A 53 -29.70 -23.11 -13.22
CA MET A 53 -30.39 -22.54 -12.06
C MET A 53 -31.35 -21.41 -12.47
N SER A 54 -30.90 -20.51 -13.36
CA SER A 54 -31.68 -19.36 -13.83
C SER A 54 -32.90 -19.75 -14.67
N GLU A 55 -32.80 -20.79 -15.51
CA GLU A 55 -33.93 -21.37 -16.27
C GLU A 55 -35.09 -21.80 -15.36
N MET A 56 -34.82 -22.24 -14.12
CA MET A 56 -35.87 -22.69 -13.20
C MET A 56 -36.76 -21.53 -12.73
N ALA A 57 -36.25 -20.30 -12.65
CA ALA A 57 -36.92 -19.18 -11.98
C ALA A 57 -38.31 -18.86 -12.54
N THR A 58 -38.48 -18.88 -13.85
CA THR A 58 -39.74 -18.54 -14.54
C THR A 58 -40.92 -19.45 -14.17
N SER A 59 -40.64 -20.68 -13.73
CA SER A 59 -41.65 -21.67 -13.34
C SER A 59 -41.88 -21.77 -11.83
N ARG A 60 -41.02 -21.11 -11.02
CA ARG A 60 -40.93 -21.31 -9.57
C ARG A 60 -41.25 -20.08 -8.75
N THR A 61 -41.08 -18.88 -9.30
CA THR A 61 -41.40 -17.63 -8.59
C THR A 61 -42.17 -16.65 -9.47
N ASN A 62 -42.86 -15.72 -8.82
CA ASN A 62 -43.50 -14.56 -9.45
C ASN A 62 -42.88 -13.23 -8.97
N ASN A 63 -41.73 -13.28 -8.29
CA ASN A 63 -40.99 -12.13 -7.83
C ASN A 63 -40.24 -11.47 -9.00
N GLN A 64 -40.71 -10.29 -9.43
CA GLN A 64 -40.19 -9.65 -10.64
C GLN A 64 -38.69 -9.32 -10.53
N THR A 65 -38.19 -8.97 -9.35
CA THR A 65 -36.76 -8.68 -9.14
C THR A 65 -35.89 -9.93 -9.38
N ILE A 66 -36.36 -11.11 -8.94
CA ILE A 66 -35.64 -12.38 -9.15
C ILE A 66 -35.76 -12.85 -10.60
N LEU A 67 -36.92 -12.64 -11.23
CA LEU A 67 -37.11 -12.96 -12.64
C LEU A 67 -36.23 -12.09 -13.55
N ASP A 68 -36.11 -10.80 -13.24
CA ASP A 68 -35.27 -9.87 -13.98
C ASP A 68 -33.77 -10.14 -13.76
N LEU A 69 -33.37 -10.58 -12.55
CA LEU A 69 -32.01 -11.02 -12.26
C LEU A 69 -31.68 -12.32 -13.00
N ALA A 70 -32.52 -13.35 -12.87
CA ALA A 70 -32.32 -14.64 -13.52
C ALA A 70 -32.27 -14.52 -15.04
N GLY A 71 -33.11 -13.66 -15.64
CA GLY A 71 -33.08 -13.41 -17.07
C GLY A 71 -31.83 -12.67 -17.56
N ARG A 72 -31.15 -11.90 -16.70
CA ARG A 72 -29.87 -11.26 -17.04
C ARG A 72 -28.72 -12.27 -16.98
N ILE A 73 -28.63 -13.02 -15.89
CA ILE A 73 -27.66 -14.10 -15.69
C ILE A 73 -27.72 -15.11 -16.83
N ASP A 74 -28.94 -15.50 -17.24
CA ASP A 74 -29.16 -16.42 -18.35
C ASP A 74 -28.51 -15.94 -19.66
N ILE A 75 -28.65 -14.65 -19.97
CA ILE A 75 -28.13 -14.06 -21.21
C ILE A 75 -26.61 -13.88 -21.13
N SER A 76 -26.10 -13.26 -20.06
CA SER A 76 -24.67 -13.01 -19.90
C SER A 76 -23.85 -14.30 -19.90
N GLN A 77 -24.28 -15.30 -19.12
CA GLN A 77 -23.57 -16.58 -19.00
C GLN A 77 -23.57 -17.38 -20.32
N GLN A 78 -24.60 -17.24 -21.17
CA GLN A 78 -24.62 -17.87 -22.50
C GLN A 78 -23.65 -17.19 -23.47
N ASP A 79 -23.53 -15.87 -23.41
CA ASP A 79 -22.60 -15.11 -24.23
C ASP A 79 -21.15 -15.41 -23.82
N GLU A 80 -20.88 -15.48 -22.52
CA GLU A 80 -19.60 -15.89 -21.94
C GLU A 80 -19.20 -17.34 -22.32
N ILE A 81 -20.15 -18.29 -22.27
CA ILE A 81 -19.90 -19.66 -22.78
C ILE A 81 -19.50 -19.62 -24.25
N SER A 82 -20.23 -18.86 -25.07
CA SER A 82 -19.96 -18.76 -26.51
C SER A 82 -18.58 -18.17 -26.79
N PHE A 83 -18.17 -17.16 -26.01
CA PHE A 83 -16.83 -16.60 -26.05
C PHE A 83 -15.77 -17.67 -25.74
N MET A 84 -15.91 -18.38 -24.62
CA MET A 84 -14.95 -19.40 -24.20
C MET A 84 -14.81 -20.55 -25.22
N GLU A 85 -15.93 -20.98 -25.82
CA GLU A 85 -15.93 -21.99 -26.87
C GLU A 85 -15.14 -21.53 -28.11
N ASN A 86 -15.36 -20.29 -28.55
CA ASN A 86 -14.67 -19.71 -29.70
C ASN A 86 -13.18 -19.50 -29.44
N TRP A 87 -12.83 -18.97 -28.27
CA TRP A 87 -11.44 -18.79 -27.85
C TRP A 87 -10.68 -20.13 -27.85
N LEU A 88 -11.28 -21.20 -27.31
CA LEU A 88 -10.68 -22.54 -27.33
C LEU A 88 -10.50 -23.08 -28.77
N LEU A 89 -11.43 -22.79 -29.69
CA LEU A 89 -11.33 -23.19 -31.09
C LEU A 89 -10.20 -22.44 -31.82
N ASP A 90 -10.06 -21.13 -31.58
CA ASP A 90 -9.03 -20.28 -32.19
C ASP A 90 -7.63 -20.69 -31.74
N MET A 91 -7.49 -21.12 -30.49
CA MET A 91 -6.25 -21.68 -29.93
C MET A 91 -6.01 -23.16 -30.29
N SER A 92 -6.83 -23.74 -31.17
CA SER A 92 -6.81 -25.16 -31.58
C SER A 92 -6.89 -26.16 -30.43
N GLN A 93 -7.60 -25.78 -29.35
CA GLN A 93 -7.84 -26.59 -28.17
C GLN A 93 -9.19 -27.32 -28.25
N THR A 94 -9.43 -28.22 -27.29
CA THR A 94 -10.70 -28.98 -27.23
C THR A 94 -11.75 -28.18 -26.47
N VAL A 95 -12.94 -28.03 -27.06
CA VAL A 95 -14.12 -27.48 -26.38
C VAL A 95 -14.85 -28.61 -25.63
N PRO A 96 -15.08 -28.48 -24.31
CA PRO A 96 -15.81 -29.48 -23.54
C PRO A 96 -17.30 -29.46 -23.89
N ASP A 97 -17.95 -30.63 -23.88
CA ASP A 97 -19.42 -30.72 -24.02
C ASP A 97 -20.05 -30.72 -22.61
N PRO A 98 -20.65 -29.61 -22.15
CA PRO A 98 -21.18 -29.49 -20.79
C PRO A 98 -22.35 -30.46 -20.54
N SER A 99 -23.04 -30.94 -21.58
CA SER A 99 -24.15 -31.90 -21.48
C SER A 99 -23.69 -33.36 -21.21
N LYS A 100 -22.40 -33.65 -21.41
CA LYS A 100 -21.82 -35.01 -21.29
C LYS A 100 -20.88 -35.17 -20.09
N SER A 101 -20.72 -34.15 -19.23
CA SER A 101 -19.67 -34.07 -18.21
C SER A 101 -19.86 -34.99 -16.97
N ASN A 102 -20.62 -36.08 -17.08
CA ASN A 102 -20.71 -37.11 -16.03
C ASN A 102 -19.42 -37.95 -15.86
N GLN A 103 -18.29 -37.59 -16.50
CA GLN A 103 -17.10 -38.46 -16.58
C GLN A 103 -15.72 -37.77 -16.44
N MET A 104 -15.60 -36.54 -15.94
CA MET A 104 -14.29 -36.00 -15.55
C MET A 104 -14.13 -35.97 -14.04
N HIS A 105 -13.51 -37.05 -13.53
CA HIS A 105 -12.91 -37.05 -12.20
C HIS A 105 -11.58 -36.30 -12.29
N HIS A 106 -11.49 -35.10 -11.69
CA HIS A 106 -10.39 -34.59 -10.86
C HIS A 106 -10.64 -33.08 -10.62
N HIS A 107 -10.74 -32.69 -9.34
CA HIS A 107 -11.11 -31.38 -8.78
C HIS A 107 -12.62 -31.09 -8.66
N LYS A 108 -13.07 -30.88 -7.41
CA LYS A 108 -14.37 -30.27 -7.10
C LYS A 108 -14.29 -28.83 -7.60
N MET A 109 -15.08 -28.46 -8.62
CA MET A 109 -15.15 -27.08 -9.09
C MET A 109 -15.74 -26.20 -7.97
N MET A 110 -15.14 -25.03 -7.73
CA MET A 110 -15.41 -24.16 -6.57
C MET A 110 -16.78 -23.45 -6.74
N GLY A 111 -17.51 -23.22 -5.65
CA GLY A 111 -18.83 -22.56 -5.65
C GLY A 111 -20.03 -23.36 -6.21
N MET A 112 -19.81 -24.40 -7.03
CA MET A 112 -20.89 -25.17 -7.67
C MET A 112 -21.88 -25.80 -6.68
N ALA A 113 -23.17 -25.74 -7.00
CA ALA A 113 -24.25 -26.43 -6.32
C ALA A 113 -24.14 -27.96 -6.53
N THR A 114 -24.31 -28.74 -5.46
CA THR A 114 -24.31 -30.21 -5.55
C THR A 114 -25.55 -30.73 -6.28
N PRO A 115 -25.54 -31.97 -6.84
CA PRO A 115 -26.74 -32.57 -7.43
C PRO A 115 -27.94 -32.59 -6.48
N GLU A 116 -27.71 -32.78 -5.18
CA GLU A 116 -28.76 -32.70 -4.15
C GLU A 116 -29.31 -31.28 -3.97
N GLN A 117 -28.45 -30.26 -3.99
CA GLN A 117 -28.87 -28.85 -3.92
C GLN A 117 -29.65 -28.44 -5.18
N MET A 118 -29.21 -28.86 -6.37
CA MET A 118 -29.95 -28.65 -7.63
C MET A 118 -31.31 -29.37 -7.60
N GLN A 119 -31.38 -30.59 -7.04
CA GLN A 119 -32.65 -31.29 -6.86
C GLN A 119 -33.57 -30.56 -5.87
N GLN A 120 -33.04 -30.05 -4.76
CA GLN A 120 -33.80 -29.28 -3.77
C GLN A 120 -34.30 -27.96 -4.35
N LEU A 121 -33.47 -27.22 -5.09
CA LEU A 121 -33.87 -26.01 -5.80
C LEU A 121 -34.99 -26.29 -6.81
N SER A 122 -34.92 -27.42 -7.53
CA SER A 122 -35.98 -27.82 -8.47
C SER A 122 -37.31 -28.18 -7.80
N GLN A 123 -37.31 -28.45 -6.49
CA GLN A 123 -38.48 -28.83 -5.70
C GLN A 123 -39.01 -27.71 -4.80
N SER A 124 -38.33 -26.56 -4.75
CA SER A 124 -38.79 -25.37 -4.02
C SER A 124 -39.65 -24.47 -4.91
N ASP A 125 -40.54 -23.69 -4.29
CA ASP A 125 -41.41 -22.75 -4.98
C ASP A 125 -41.52 -21.43 -4.17
N SER A 126 -41.84 -20.34 -4.85
CA SER A 126 -42.08 -19.00 -4.28
C SER A 126 -40.90 -18.52 -3.42
N THR A 127 -41.15 -17.97 -2.23
CA THR A 127 -40.10 -17.38 -1.39
C THR A 127 -39.01 -18.37 -0.96
N ASP A 128 -39.33 -19.66 -0.84
CA ASP A 128 -38.32 -20.69 -0.53
C ASP A 128 -37.41 -20.97 -1.73
N PHE A 129 -37.93 -20.82 -2.96
CA PHE A 129 -37.13 -20.81 -4.18
C PHE A 129 -36.26 -19.56 -4.24
N ASP A 130 -36.81 -18.35 -4.05
CA ASP A 130 -36.07 -17.08 -4.13
C ASP A 130 -34.84 -17.08 -3.21
N ARG A 131 -35.01 -17.52 -1.95
CA ARG A 131 -33.90 -17.57 -0.98
C ARG A 131 -32.85 -18.60 -1.36
N MET A 132 -33.28 -19.77 -1.81
CA MET A 132 -32.34 -20.84 -2.18
C MET A 132 -31.59 -20.49 -3.48
N TYR A 133 -32.27 -19.85 -4.42
CA TYR A 133 -31.69 -19.33 -5.66
C TYR A 133 -30.60 -18.29 -5.38
N LEU A 134 -30.90 -17.25 -4.59
CA LEU A 134 -29.93 -16.22 -4.23
C LEU A 134 -28.72 -16.79 -3.48
N ASN A 135 -28.94 -17.64 -2.48
CA ASN A 135 -27.84 -18.23 -1.70
C ASN A 135 -26.93 -19.14 -2.55
N LEU A 136 -27.51 -19.90 -3.49
CA LEU A 136 -26.73 -20.74 -4.39
C LEU A 136 -26.00 -19.89 -5.43
N MET A 137 -26.64 -18.84 -5.96
CA MET A 137 -26.05 -17.99 -6.99
C MET A 137 -24.91 -17.12 -6.43
N ILE A 138 -25.05 -16.51 -5.25
CA ILE A 138 -23.96 -15.77 -4.59
C ILE A 138 -22.74 -16.68 -4.40
N LYS A 139 -22.95 -17.88 -3.84
CA LYS A 139 -21.86 -18.84 -3.62
C LYS A 139 -21.25 -19.37 -4.92
N HIS A 140 -22.07 -19.50 -5.96
CA HIS A 140 -21.63 -19.92 -7.28
C HIS A 140 -20.70 -18.85 -7.88
N HIS A 141 -21.09 -17.59 -7.82
CA HIS A 141 -20.34 -16.43 -8.28
C HIS A 141 -19.05 -16.21 -7.49
N GLU A 142 -19.07 -16.36 -6.17
CA GLU A 142 -17.85 -16.38 -5.33
C GLU A 142 -16.88 -17.47 -5.80
N GLY A 143 -17.38 -18.65 -6.18
CA GLY A 143 -16.54 -19.71 -6.74
C GLY A 143 -15.98 -19.43 -8.13
N ALA A 144 -16.63 -18.59 -8.93
CA ALA A 144 -16.06 -18.12 -10.21
C ALA A 144 -14.90 -17.15 -9.96
N ILE A 145 -15.04 -16.25 -8.97
CA ILE A 145 -13.96 -15.35 -8.53
C ILE A 145 -12.78 -16.15 -7.98
N ASP A 146 -13.01 -17.16 -7.13
CA ASP A 146 -11.93 -18.04 -6.64
C ASP A 146 -11.22 -18.79 -7.78
N MET A 147 -11.95 -19.16 -8.84
CA MET A 147 -11.37 -19.80 -10.03
C MET A 147 -10.50 -18.83 -10.84
N VAL A 148 -10.87 -17.55 -10.87
CA VAL A 148 -10.06 -16.47 -11.45
C VAL A 148 -8.82 -16.20 -10.59
N ASP A 149 -8.95 -16.11 -9.27
CA ASP A 149 -7.81 -15.92 -8.37
C ASP A 149 -6.79 -17.05 -8.52
N ARG A 150 -7.27 -18.28 -8.60
CA ARG A 150 -6.41 -19.45 -8.86
C ARG A 150 -5.80 -19.44 -10.26
N LEU A 151 -6.49 -18.92 -11.28
CA LEU A 151 -5.88 -18.71 -12.60
C LEU A 151 -4.69 -17.76 -12.46
N ASN A 152 -4.85 -16.65 -11.74
CA ASN A 152 -3.84 -15.62 -11.54
C ASN A 152 -2.61 -16.08 -10.74
N GLU A 153 -2.69 -17.19 -10.00
CA GLU A 153 -1.55 -17.82 -9.32
C GLU A 153 -0.54 -18.46 -10.30
N TYR A 154 -0.94 -18.78 -11.53
CA TYR A 154 -0.06 -19.40 -12.52
C TYR A 154 0.80 -18.36 -13.27
N PRO A 155 2.14 -18.47 -13.29
CA PRO A 155 2.98 -17.53 -14.03
C PRO A 155 2.68 -17.56 -15.53
N GLY A 156 2.27 -16.41 -16.08
CA GLY A 156 1.98 -16.25 -17.50
C GLY A 156 0.52 -16.51 -17.90
N SER A 157 -0.38 -16.86 -16.97
CA SER A 157 -1.82 -17.00 -17.24
C SER A 157 -2.57 -15.66 -17.26
N ALA A 158 -3.69 -15.61 -17.98
CA ALA A 158 -4.48 -14.41 -18.23
C ALA A 158 -3.68 -13.24 -18.84
N TYR A 159 -2.60 -13.53 -19.60
CA TYR A 159 -1.81 -12.51 -20.32
C TYR A 159 -2.29 -12.30 -21.77
N ASP A 160 -3.10 -13.22 -22.31
CA ASP A 160 -3.76 -13.00 -23.60
C ASP A 160 -4.83 -11.92 -23.45
N PRO A 161 -4.81 -10.85 -24.27
CA PRO A 161 -5.70 -9.71 -24.08
C PRO A 161 -7.19 -10.08 -24.09
N GLN A 162 -7.61 -11.03 -24.93
CA GLN A 162 -9.01 -11.47 -24.98
C GLN A 162 -9.37 -12.29 -23.73
N LEU A 163 -8.45 -13.13 -23.26
CA LEU A 163 -8.65 -13.89 -22.03
C LEU A 163 -8.62 -13.01 -20.78
N TYR A 164 -7.73 -12.03 -20.71
CA TYR A 164 -7.64 -11.09 -19.61
C TYR A 164 -8.92 -10.27 -19.49
N GLU A 165 -9.41 -9.74 -20.61
CA GLU A 165 -10.69 -9.03 -20.71
C GLU A 165 -11.83 -9.93 -20.22
N PHE A 166 -11.93 -11.15 -20.73
CA PHE A 166 -12.93 -12.12 -20.27
C PHE A 166 -12.83 -12.46 -18.77
N VAL A 167 -11.63 -12.64 -18.23
CA VAL A 167 -11.39 -12.94 -16.81
C VAL A 167 -11.75 -11.75 -15.92
N SER A 168 -11.47 -10.54 -16.39
CA SER A 168 -11.83 -9.27 -15.74
C SER A 168 -13.34 -9.06 -15.78
N ASP A 169 -13.97 -9.18 -16.96
CA ASP A 169 -15.42 -9.08 -17.17
C ASP A 169 -16.14 -10.11 -16.32
N LEU A 170 -15.65 -11.35 -16.27
CA LEU A 170 -16.24 -12.38 -15.44
C LEU A 170 -16.16 -12.00 -13.95
N THR A 171 -15.02 -11.51 -13.47
CA THR A 171 -14.90 -11.09 -12.07
C THR A 171 -15.84 -9.92 -11.79
N ASN A 172 -15.94 -8.98 -12.73
CA ASN A 172 -16.72 -7.76 -12.62
C ASN A 172 -18.23 -8.01 -12.69
N ASP A 173 -18.73 -8.73 -13.69
CA ASP A 173 -20.15 -9.05 -13.84
C ASP A 173 -20.66 -9.85 -12.65
N GLN A 174 -19.88 -10.84 -12.19
CA GLN A 174 -20.24 -11.62 -11.01
C GLN A 174 -20.21 -10.76 -9.74
N ALA A 175 -19.27 -9.81 -9.62
CA ALA A 175 -19.21 -8.86 -8.50
C ALA A 175 -20.32 -7.80 -8.54
N VAL A 176 -20.72 -7.30 -9.72
CA VAL A 176 -21.82 -6.34 -9.92
C VAL A 176 -23.16 -7.00 -9.65
N GLU A 177 -23.33 -8.27 -10.02
CA GLU A 177 -24.53 -9.02 -9.64
C GLU A 177 -24.61 -9.21 -8.12
N ILE A 178 -23.47 -9.42 -7.45
CA ILE A 178 -23.35 -9.39 -5.98
C ILE A 178 -23.66 -7.98 -5.43
N GLU A 179 -23.11 -6.92 -6.03
CA GLU A 179 -23.30 -5.52 -5.62
C GLU A 179 -24.75 -5.08 -5.76
N ARG A 180 -25.45 -5.46 -6.82
CA ARG A 180 -26.87 -5.11 -6.98
C ARG A 180 -27.75 -5.75 -5.91
N MET A 181 -27.32 -6.88 -5.36
CA MET A 181 -27.93 -7.47 -4.17
C MET A 181 -27.58 -6.68 -2.89
N ASN A 182 -26.48 -5.92 -2.87
CA ASN A 182 -25.94 -5.14 -1.74
C ASN A 182 -26.27 -3.62 -1.72
N GLY A 183 -26.36 -2.94 -2.87
CA GLY A 183 -26.47 -1.48 -3.03
C GLY A 183 -27.73 -0.85 -2.43
N ILE A 184 -28.70 -1.66 -2.05
CA ILE A 184 -29.87 -1.24 -1.24
C ILE A 184 -29.44 -0.74 0.16
N LEU A 185 -28.20 -1.01 0.61
CA LEU A 185 -27.69 -0.67 1.96
C LEU A 185 -26.81 0.59 2.02
N ILE A 186 -26.14 1.02 0.95
CA ILE A 186 -25.11 2.09 0.96
C ILE A 186 -25.71 3.51 0.99
N ASP A 187 -26.92 3.72 0.44
CA ASP A 187 -27.64 5.01 0.40
C ASP A 187 -28.03 5.61 1.79
N LEU A 188 -27.54 5.02 2.88
CA LEU A 188 -27.81 5.41 4.27
C LEU A 188 -26.62 6.06 5.00
N SER A 189 -25.45 6.19 4.37
CA SER A 189 -24.25 6.80 5.00
C SER A 189 -24.24 8.33 4.93
N ASP A 190 -23.84 8.99 6.02
CA ASP A 190 -23.69 10.46 6.11
C ASP A 190 -22.25 10.94 5.82
N ASP A 191 -21.28 10.03 5.58
CA ASP A 191 -19.89 10.41 5.25
C ASP A 191 -19.81 10.95 3.80
N PRO A 192 -19.21 12.14 3.56
CA PRO A 192 -19.14 12.75 2.24
C PRO A 192 -18.31 11.96 1.22
N ARG A 193 -17.50 10.99 1.66
CA ARG A 193 -16.70 10.12 0.79
C ARG A 193 -17.51 9.01 0.12
N ALA A 194 -18.63 8.59 0.71
CA ALA A 194 -19.39 7.41 0.28
C ALA A 194 -20.01 7.50 -1.14
N ASN A 195 -20.13 8.70 -1.70
CA ASN A 195 -20.80 8.95 -2.99
C ASN A 195 -20.01 9.88 -3.92
N LEU A 196 -18.68 9.83 -3.84
CA LEU A 196 -17.84 10.60 -4.75
C LEU A 196 -18.03 10.13 -6.20
N ALA A 197 -18.03 11.10 -7.13
CA ALA A 197 -18.14 10.81 -8.56
C ALA A 197 -16.87 10.09 -9.06
N PRO A 198 -16.99 9.10 -9.96
CA PRO A 198 -15.85 8.40 -10.52
C PRO A 198 -15.04 9.31 -11.46
N GLY A 199 -13.78 8.93 -11.73
CA GLY A 199 -12.95 9.57 -12.75
C GLY A 199 -11.44 9.42 -12.53
N LEU A 200 -10.67 9.38 -13.61
CA LEU A 200 -9.20 9.28 -13.50
C LEU A 200 -8.57 10.60 -13.03
N PHE A 201 -8.91 11.74 -13.64
CA PHE A 201 -8.33 13.04 -13.28
C PHE A 201 -9.36 14.06 -12.79
N ASP A 202 -10.64 13.73 -12.87
CA ASP A 202 -11.80 14.57 -12.60
C ASP A 202 -12.80 13.91 -11.64
N ALA A 203 -12.39 12.83 -10.96
CA ALA A 203 -13.17 12.24 -9.86
C ALA A 203 -13.60 13.30 -8.84
N GLY A 204 -14.76 13.06 -8.23
CA GLY A 204 -15.21 13.81 -7.07
C GLY A 204 -14.17 13.73 -5.95
N VAL A 205 -14.00 14.83 -5.22
CA VAL A 205 -13.02 14.93 -4.14
C VAL A 205 -13.72 15.31 -2.85
N ALA A 206 -13.38 14.62 -1.76
CA ALA A 206 -13.69 15.06 -0.40
C ALA A 206 -12.37 15.38 0.32
N ILE A 207 -12.32 16.53 0.98
CA ILE A 207 -11.13 16.96 1.72
C ILE A 207 -11.56 17.66 3.01
N SER A 208 -10.89 17.33 4.11
CA SER A 208 -11.13 17.91 5.43
C SER A 208 -9.82 18.21 6.13
N ASN A 209 -9.68 19.43 6.67
CA ASN A 209 -8.52 19.93 7.40
C ASN A 209 -7.17 19.83 6.64
N MET A 210 -7.23 19.75 5.31
CA MET A 210 -6.10 19.75 4.40
C MET A 210 -6.44 20.58 3.15
N GLU A 211 -5.40 20.93 2.39
CA GLU A 211 -5.49 21.56 1.09
C GLU A 211 -4.65 20.77 0.09
N LEU A 212 -5.23 20.43 -1.07
CA LEU A 212 -4.49 19.87 -2.20
C LEU A 212 -3.74 21.01 -2.91
N ILE A 213 -2.41 20.98 -2.87
CA ILE A 213 -1.54 22.02 -3.43
C ILE A 213 -1.20 21.73 -4.89
N ALA A 214 -0.87 20.48 -5.20
CA ALA A 214 -0.52 20.06 -6.54
C ALA A 214 -0.89 18.59 -6.77
N SER A 215 -1.25 18.27 -8.02
CA SER A 215 -1.42 16.90 -8.51
C SER A 215 -0.64 16.75 -9.80
N LEU A 216 0.35 15.86 -9.80
CA LEU A 216 1.23 15.59 -10.91
C LEU A 216 0.85 14.26 -11.53
N LYS A 217 0.62 14.26 -12.84
CA LYS A 217 0.37 13.03 -13.59
C LYS A 217 1.62 12.16 -13.67
N LYS A 218 1.43 10.85 -13.88
CA LYS A 218 2.53 9.94 -14.22
C LYS A 218 3.34 10.47 -15.41
N PRO A 219 4.69 10.42 -15.34
CA PRO A 219 5.54 10.82 -16.46
C PRO A 219 5.37 9.97 -17.72
N VAL A 220 5.72 10.53 -18.87
CA VAL A 220 5.76 9.80 -20.14
C VAL A 220 6.68 8.57 -20.02
N GLY A 221 6.20 7.42 -20.51
CA GLY A 221 6.90 6.13 -20.40
C GLY A 221 6.59 5.33 -19.13
N PHE A 222 5.75 5.88 -18.23
CA PHE A 222 5.27 5.23 -17.01
C PHE A 222 3.75 5.06 -17.01
N PHE A 223 3.13 5.02 -18.18
CA PHE A 223 1.70 4.80 -18.36
C PHE A 223 1.46 4.23 -19.77
N ASP A 224 0.28 3.70 -20.03
CA ASP A 224 -0.06 3.11 -21.33
C ASP A 224 -0.56 4.18 -22.31
N PRO A 225 0.17 4.49 -23.39
CA PRO A 225 -0.29 5.48 -24.33
C PRO A 225 -1.43 4.99 -25.19
N ASP A 226 -1.88 3.73 -25.12
CA ASP A 226 -3.08 3.23 -25.80
C ASP A 226 -4.32 3.24 -24.91
N ASN A 227 -4.17 3.41 -23.58
CA ASN A 227 -5.27 3.55 -22.65
C ASN A 227 -6.06 4.86 -22.89
N ARG A 228 -7.31 4.73 -23.33
CA ARG A 228 -8.19 5.86 -23.72
C ARG A 228 -8.54 6.79 -22.55
N LEU A 229 -8.61 6.28 -21.32
CA LEU A 229 -8.89 7.10 -20.14
C LEU A 229 -7.68 7.97 -19.75
N GLU A 230 -6.47 7.45 -19.90
CA GLU A 230 -5.23 8.21 -19.64
C GLU A 230 -5.01 9.36 -20.65
N LYS A 231 -5.60 9.24 -21.84
CA LYS A 231 -5.70 10.32 -22.85
C LYS A 231 -6.72 11.41 -22.51
N GLY A 232 -7.55 11.22 -21.47
CA GLY A 232 -8.60 12.18 -21.08
C GLY A 232 -9.80 12.22 -22.02
N LEU A 233 -10.07 11.13 -22.74
CA LEU A 233 -11.24 10.99 -23.62
C LEU A 233 -12.37 10.32 -22.84
N SER A 234 -13.50 11.02 -22.70
CA SER A 234 -14.74 10.44 -22.18
C SER A 234 -15.40 9.55 -23.24
N ASN A 235 -16.14 8.53 -22.83
CA ASN A 235 -16.98 7.68 -23.71
C ASN A 235 -18.09 8.47 -24.46
N GLU A 236 -18.22 9.78 -24.27
CA GLU A 236 -19.29 10.59 -24.87
C GLU A 236 -18.96 11.18 -26.25
N GLU A 237 -17.71 11.22 -26.71
CA GLU A 237 -17.33 11.92 -27.95
C GLU A 237 -17.69 11.17 -29.25
N ASP A 238 -18.12 9.91 -29.20
CA ASP A 238 -18.52 9.12 -30.38
C ASP A 238 -20.02 9.26 -30.75
N LYS A 239 -20.74 10.26 -30.22
CA LYS A 239 -22.16 10.48 -30.52
C LYS A 239 -22.46 11.45 -31.66
N ASP A 240 -21.47 12.04 -32.32
CA ASP A 240 -21.72 13.00 -33.40
C ASP A 240 -21.37 12.46 -34.80
N GLU A 241 -22.45 12.01 -35.45
CA GLU A 241 -22.81 12.04 -36.88
C GLU A 241 -22.00 11.20 -37.92
N GLU A 242 -22.72 10.19 -38.47
CA GLU A 242 -22.57 9.48 -39.76
C GLU A 242 -21.75 8.18 -39.81
N ASP A 243 -22.31 7.06 -39.31
CA ASP A 243 -22.87 5.96 -40.13
C ASP A 243 -23.37 4.81 -39.22
N GLU A 244 -24.63 4.37 -39.40
CA GLU A 244 -25.22 3.19 -38.77
C GLU A 244 -24.61 1.90 -39.37
N GLU A 245 -23.39 1.54 -39.00
CA GLU A 245 -22.94 0.15 -38.98
C GLU A 245 -22.53 -0.16 -37.53
N GLU A 246 -23.20 -1.16 -36.93
CA GLU A 246 -22.81 -1.72 -35.63
C GLU A 246 -21.31 -2.08 -35.67
N SER A 247 -20.48 -1.27 -35.03
CA SER A 247 -19.12 -1.66 -34.71
C SER A 247 -19.23 -2.93 -33.86
N SER A 248 -18.67 -4.05 -34.33
CA SER A 248 -18.70 -5.29 -33.56
C SER A 248 -18.05 -5.05 -32.20
N ILE A 249 -18.56 -5.73 -31.17
CA ILE A 249 -18.04 -5.70 -29.79
C ILE A 249 -16.51 -5.87 -29.79
N GLU A 250 -15.98 -6.76 -30.64
CA GLU A 250 -14.54 -6.97 -30.89
C GLU A 250 -13.76 -5.71 -31.29
N SER A 251 -14.33 -4.82 -32.10
CA SER A 251 -13.62 -3.61 -32.59
C SER A 251 -13.49 -2.54 -31.50
N SER A 252 -14.50 -2.42 -30.64
CA SER A 252 -14.51 -1.54 -29.46
C SER A 252 -13.67 -2.10 -28.29
N ALA A 253 -13.58 -3.43 -28.15
CA ALA A 253 -12.73 -4.14 -27.19
C ALA A 253 -11.23 -4.05 -27.54
N SER A 254 -10.89 -4.14 -28.83
CA SER A 254 -9.48 -4.11 -29.28
C SER A 254 -8.74 -2.78 -29.01
N ASP A 255 -9.48 -1.72 -28.71
CA ASP A 255 -9.01 -0.35 -28.45
C ASP A 255 -8.72 -0.07 -26.96
N GLN A 256 -8.94 -1.05 -26.07
CA GLN A 256 -8.81 -0.91 -24.61
C GLN A 256 -7.75 -1.84 -23.98
N ARG A 257 -6.60 -2.01 -24.63
CA ARG A 257 -5.46 -2.65 -23.96
C ARG A 257 -5.04 -1.79 -22.76
N ARG A 258 -4.91 -2.43 -21.59
CA ARG A 258 -4.29 -1.86 -20.39
C ARG A 258 -3.11 -2.73 -19.97
N PRO A 259 -2.03 -2.17 -19.44
CA PRO A 259 -0.94 -2.96 -18.92
C PRO A 259 -1.35 -3.46 -17.54
N MET A 260 -1.13 -4.76 -17.28
CA MET A 260 -0.98 -5.26 -15.91
C MET A 260 -0.09 -4.31 -15.09
N LEU A 261 -0.19 -4.32 -13.74
CA LEU A 261 0.57 -3.62 -12.66
C LEU A 261 1.96 -3.01 -12.97
N SER A 262 2.62 -3.44 -14.05
CA SER A 262 3.80 -2.92 -14.73
C SER A 262 4.07 -1.42 -14.60
N PHE A 263 3.07 -0.54 -14.46
CA PHE A 263 3.27 0.92 -14.32
C PHE A 263 2.80 1.51 -12.99
N ASP A 264 2.40 0.70 -12.03
CA ASP A 264 1.91 1.19 -10.75
C ASP A 264 3.02 1.94 -10.01
N ASN A 265 2.66 3.08 -9.42
CA ASN A 265 3.55 3.81 -8.54
C ASN A 265 3.59 3.10 -7.18
N THR A 266 4.75 3.16 -6.54
CA THR A 266 4.97 2.54 -5.22
C THR A 266 5.53 3.53 -4.22
N ASP A 267 6.37 3.07 -3.28
CA ASP A 267 6.92 3.93 -2.23
C ASP A 267 7.83 5.04 -2.77
N MET A 268 8.06 6.06 -1.95
CA MET A 268 8.91 7.20 -2.28
C MET A 268 9.92 7.51 -1.18
N ALA A 269 11.10 7.97 -1.57
CA ALA A 269 12.16 8.40 -0.68
C ALA A 269 12.58 9.84 -0.96
N PHE A 270 13.10 10.52 0.08
CA PHE A 270 13.53 11.92 -0.01
C PHE A 270 14.99 12.07 0.39
N SER A 271 15.76 12.83 -0.39
CA SER A 271 17.15 13.16 -0.06
C SER A 271 17.47 14.57 -0.53
N ASN A 272 17.68 15.48 0.41
CA ASN A 272 17.85 16.91 0.18
C ASN A 272 16.65 17.49 -0.59
N ASP A 273 16.87 17.99 -1.80
CA ASP A 273 15.86 18.51 -2.70
C ASP A 273 15.32 17.45 -3.67
N LEU A 274 15.65 16.16 -3.49
CA LEU A 274 15.17 15.09 -4.36
C LEU A 274 14.01 14.33 -3.72
N LEU A 275 12.96 14.12 -4.50
CA LEU A 275 11.91 13.12 -4.28
C LEU A 275 12.09 12.05 -5.34
N ILE A 276 12.20 10.79 -4.92
CA ILE A 276 12.32 9.63 -5.82
C ILE A 276 11.10 8.75 -5.59
N ALA A 277 10.27 8.58 -6.61
CA ALA A 277 9.08 7.74 -6.57
C ALA A 277 9.34 6.43 -7.31
N GLY A 278 9.15 5.32 -6.60
CA GLY A 278 9.23 3.97 -7.11
C GLY A 278 8.07 3.62 -8.03
N SER A 279 8.26 2.55 -8.82
CA SER A 279 7.24 1.98 -9.69
C SER A 279 7.62 0.56 -10.09
N TYR A 280 6.62 -0.24 -10.45
CA TYR A 280 6.83 -1.56 -11.04
C TYR A 280 7.70 -1.52 -12.32
N HIS A 281 7.72 -0.38 -13.02
CA HIS A 281 8.50 -0.14 -14.24
C HIS A 281 9.91 0.42 -14.00
N GLY A 282 10.23 0.82 -12.77
CA GLY A 282 11.48 1.50 -12.43
C GLY A 282 11.26 2.62 -11.42
N PHE A 283 11.74 3.83 -11.69
CA PHE A 283 11.54 4.96 -10.79
C PHE A 283 11.63 6.31 -11.49
N ASN A 284 11.04 7.33 -10.86
CA ASN A 284 11.04 8.71 -11.32
C ASN A 284 11.71 9.62 -10.28
N ILE A 285 12.59 10.52 -10.74
CA ILE A 285 13.27 11.49 -9.88
C ILE A 285 12.68 12.89 -10.13
N TYR A 286 12.35 13.56 -9.05
CA TYR A 286 11.85 14.92 -9.00
C TYR A 286 12.76 15.78 -8.15
N ARG A 287 12.88 17.06 -8.50
CA ARG A 287 13.48 18.09 -7.65
C ARG A 287 12.38 18.91 -7.00
N LEU A 288 12.40 19.01 -5.67
CA LEU A 288 11.51 19.86 -4.90
C LEU A 288 11.93 21.33 -5.10
N GLU A 289 11.02 22.16 -5.59
CA GLU A 289 11.19 23.60 -5.68
C GLU A 289 10.95 24.27 -4.30
N GLU A 290 11.20 25.58 -4.16
CA GLU A 290 11.09 26.28 -2.85
C GLU A 290 9.67 26.23 -2.23
N ASP A 291 8.64 26.04 -3.04
CA ASP A 291 7.25 25.91 -2.59
C ASP A 291 6.86 24.47 -2.16
N GLY A 292 7.79 23.52 -2.34
CA GLY A 292 7.59 22.08 -2.10
C GLY A 292 6.99 21.34 -3.29
N ILE A 293 6.72 22.01 -4.42
CA ILE A 293 6.16 21.33 -5.59
C ILE A 293 7.27 20.55 -6.30
N PRO A 294 7.10 19.24 -6.52
CA PRO A 294 8.08 18.43 -7.23
C PRO A 294 8.12 18.82 -8.71
N LYS A 295 9.32 18.91 -9.26
CA LYS A 295 9.56 19.10 -10.69
C LYS A 295 10.28 17.88 -11.23
N HIS A 296 9.65 17.18 -12.16
CA HIS A 296 10.21 15.98 -12.77
C HIS A 296 11.51 16.30 -13.51
N ILE A 297 12.58 15.52 -13.25
CA ILE A 297 13.90 15.73 -13.85
C ILE A 297 14.45 14.50 -14.57
N THR A 298 14.03 13.28 -14.20
CA THR A 298 14.53 12.04 -14.79
C THR A 298 13.51 10.91 -14.64
N SER A 299 13.38 10.07 -15.67
CA SER A 299 12.66 8.79 -15.63
C SER A 299 13.63 7.65 -15.88
N VAL A 300 13.63 6.61 -15.05
CA VAL A 300 14.50 5.44 -15.18
C VAL A 300 13.65 4.19 -15.35
N VAL A 301 13.63 3.64 -16.55
CA VAL A 301 12.93 2.41 -16.91
C VAL A 301 13.85 1.22 -16.62
N CYS A 302 13.45 0.43 -15.64
CA CYS A 302 14.12 -0.81 -15.27
C CYS A 302 13.09 -1.75 -14.62
N PRO A 303 12.29 -2.45 -15.43
CA PRO A 303 11.18 -3.26 -14.94
C PRO A 303 11.63 -4.34 -13.96
N GLY A 304 10.79 -4.61 -12.97
CA GLY A 304 11.10 -5.56 -11.90
C GLY A 304 9.97 -5.83 -10.91
N GLY A 305 8.87 -5.07 -10.98
CA GLY A 305 7.77 -5.11 -10.02
C GLY A 305 8.16 -4.63 -8.62
N GLN A 306 7.17 -4.21 -7.83
CA GLN A 306 7.34 -3.51 -6.55
C GLN A 306 8.05 -2.16 -6.73
N GLY A 307 9.37 -2.13 -6.75
CA GLY A 307 10.10 -0.89 -6.99
C GLY A 307 10.12 0.07 -5.80
N ASP A 308 9.95 -0.42 -4.57
CA ASP A 308 10.15 0.39 -3.36
C ASP A 308 11.59 0.90 -3.27
N VAL A 309 11.75 2.14 -2.79
CA VAL A 309 13.02 2.88 -2.85
C VAL A 309 13.51 3.35 -1.48
N SER A 310 14.83 3.32 -1.27
CA SER A 310 15.52 4.03 -0.19
C SER A 310 16.79 4.71 -0.69
N VAL A 311 17.18 5.82 -0.07
CA VAL A 311 18.40 6.58 -0.38
C VAL A 311 19.37 6.57 0.79
N VAL A 312 20.64 6.33 0.49
CA VAL A 312 21.74 6.43 1.45
C VAL A 312 22.93 7.13 0.79
N GLY A 313 23.15 8.40 1.15
CA GLY A 313 24.17 9.22 0.49
C GLY A 313 23.85 9.42 -0.98
N ASN A 314 24.70 8.89 -1.86
CA ASN A 314 24.51 8.93 -3.32
C ASN A 314 23.98 7.61 -3.88
N LEU A 315 23.61 6.65 -3.03
CA LEU A 315 23.09 5.35 -3.46
C LEU A 315 21.57 5.30 -3.30
N LEU A 316 20.89 4.86 -4.34
CA LEU A 316 19.48 4.48 -4.34
C LEU A 316 19.38 2.95 -4.33
N ILE A 317 18.61 2.41 -3.40
CA ILE A 317 18.31 0.99 -3.28
C ILE A 317 16.87 0.80 -3.78
N LEU A 318 16.66 -0.21 -4.64
CA LEU A 318 15.37 -0.50 -5.26
C LEU A 318 15.01 -1.98 -5.09
N SER A 319 13.82 -2.25 -4.55
CA SER A 319 13.25 -3.60 -4.45
C SER A 319 12.81 -4.13 -5.82
N VAL A 320 13.10 -5.40 -6.09
CA VAL A 320 12.65 -6.12 -7.29
C VAL A 320 12.14 -7.49 -6.88
N GLN A 321 10.88 -7.76 -7.18
CA GLN A 321 10.23 -8.99 -6.79
C GLN A 321 9.92 -9.90 -7.97
N ASP A 322 9.53 -9.29 -9.08
CA ASP A 322 8.82 -9.94 -10.17
C ASP A 322 9.73 -10.86 -10.97
N THR A 323 9.22 -12.02 -11.39
CA THR A 323 10.05 -13.02 -12.07
C THR A 323 10.54 -12.56 -13.42
N ARG A 324 9.91 -11.55 -14.02
CA ARG A 324 10.29 -11.01 -15.33
C ARG A 324 11.43 -9.99 -15.28
N GLY A 325 11.84 -9.57 -14.09
CA GLY A 325 12.95 -8.63 -13.92
C GLY A 325 14.25 -9.18 -14.53
N ARG A 326 15.01 -8.30 -15.20
CA ARG A 326 16.33 -8.63 -15.76
C ARG A 326 17.44 -7.89 -15.04
N LEU A 327 18.62 -8.50 -14.94
CA LEU A 327 19.78 -7.86 -14.30
C LEU A 327 20.26 -6.61 -15.07
N ASP A 328 20.08 -6.62 -16.39
CA ASP A 328 20.50 -5.56 -17.31
C ASP A 328 19.41 -4.51 -17.59
N CYS A 329 18.30 -4.53 -16.84
CA CYS A 329 17.11 -3.71 -17.10
C CYS A 329 16.53 -3.88 -18.52
N GLY A 330 16.82 -5.02 -19.17
CA GLY A 330 16.26 -5.35 -20.48
C GLY A 330 14.74 -5.34 -20.47
N LEU A 331 14.17 -5.06 -21.64
CA LEU A 331 12.74 -4.82 -21.84
C LEU A 331 12.01 -6.08 -22.36
N GLU A 332 12.76 -7.08 -22.79
CA GLU A 332 12.29 -8.30 -23.43
C GLU A 332 11.74 -9.38 -22.47
N GLY A 333 11.74 -9.12 -21.15
CA GLY A 333 11.35 -10.10 -20.13
C GLY A 333 12.31 -11.29 -20.02
N VAL A 334 11.88 -12.32 -19.28
CA VAL A 334 12.66 -13.56 -19.06
C VAL A 334 11.76 -14.78 -19.21
N SER A 335 12.28 -15.83 -19.85
CA SER A 335 11.62 -17.15 -19.99
C SER A 335 11.12 -17.68 -18.63
N PRO A 336 10.04 -18.48 -18.55
CA PRO A 336 9.60 -19.14 -17.30
C PRO A 336 10.62 -20.14 -16.73
N GLU A 337 11.41 -20.78 -17.59
CA GLU A 337 12.46 -21.72 -17.19
C GLU A 337 13.60 -21.03 -16.40
N PRO A 338 14.36 -21.76 -15.57
CA PRO A 338 15.55 -21.26 -14.90
C PRO A 338 16.48 -20.49 -15.85
N SER A 339 16.79 -19.24 -15.52
CA SER A 339 17.56 -18.36 -16.40
C SER A 339 18.55 -17.47 -15.64
N GLU A 340 19.78 -17.40 -16.16
CA GLU A 340 20.82 -16.48 -15.65
C GLU A 340 20.49 -15.00 -15.90
N GLU A 341 19.56 -14.71 -16.81
CA GLU A 341 19.11 -13.34 -17.11
C GLU A 341 18.15 -12.80 -16.03
N ARG A 342 17.49 -13.69 -15.28
CA ARG A 342 16.47 -13.33 -14.30
C ARG A 342 17.07 -12.58 -13.12
N PHE A 343 16.42 -11.51 -12.70
CA PHE A 343 16.78 -10.76 -11.50
C PHE A 343 15.58 -10.59 -10.55
N ARG A 344 15.77 -10.93 -9.27
CA ARG A 344 14.86 -10.67 -8.14
C ARG A 344 15.70 -10.42 -6.88
N GLY A 345 15.49 -9.31 -6.19
CA GLY A 345 16.27 -8.90 -5.02
C GLY A 345 16.47 -7.39 -5.00
N LEU A 346 17.65 -6.91 -4.59
CA LEU A 346 17.94 -5.47 -4.48
C LEU A 346 18.80 -4.97 -5.64
N ARG A 347 18.35 -3.92 -6.34
CA ARG A 347 19.21 -3.14 -7.25
C ARG A 347 19.78 -1.93 -6.52
N ILE A 348 21.00 -1.54 -6.89
CA ILE A 348 21.70 -0.41 -6.29
C ILE A 348 22.16 0.52 -7.40
N PHE A 349 21.71 1.77 -7.35
CA PHE A 349 22.02 2.81 -8.32
C PHE A 349 22.87 3.91 -7.67
N ASP A 350 23.89 4.39 -8.38
CA ASP A 350 24.56 5.65 -8.06
C ASP A 350 23.76 6.79 -8.68
N ILE A 351 23.26 7.67 -7.81
CA ILE A 351 22.48 8.87 -8.14
C ILE A 351 23.24 10.16 -7.86
N SER A 352 24.57 10.12 -7.73
CA SER A 352 25.43 11.32 -7.60
C SER A 352 25.21 12.31 -8.74
N ASN A 353 24.86 11.81 -9.92
CA ASN A 353 24.22 12.58 -10.98
C ASN A 353 22.76 12.10 -11.16
N PRO A 354 21.76 12.79 -10.57
CA PRO A 354 20.37 12.37 -10.66
C PRO A 354 19.79 12.46 -12.08
N LEU A 355 20.46 13.16 -13.00
CA LEU A 355 20.09 13.22 -14.42
C LEU A 355 20.61 12.02 -15.23
N MET A 356 21.48 11.20 -14.65
CA MET A 356 22.04 10.02 -15.30
C MET A 356 22.39 8.94 -14.27
N PRO A 357 21.41 8.36 -13.54
CA PRO A 357 21.67 7.27 -12.60
C PRO A 357 22.31 6.06 -13.30
N ILE A 358 23.19 5.35 -12.59
CA ILE A 358 23.89 4.16 -13.09
C ILE A 358 23.69 3.01 -12.11
N GLN A 359 23.31 1.83 -12.59
CA GLN A 359 23.28 0.63 -11.75
C GLN A 359 24.71 0.24 -11.39
N VAL A 360 25.04 0.18 -10.11
CA VAL A 360 26.41 -0.06 -9.60
C VAL A 360 26.52 -1.34 -8.77
N GLY A 361 25.40 -1.93 -8.38
CA GLY A 361 25.35 -3.18 -7.63
C GLY A 361 24.00 -3.85 -7.75
N ALA A 362 23.96 -5.14 -7.43
CA ALA A 362 22.73 -5.92 -7.36
C ALA A 362 22.91 -7.10 -6.41
N VAL A 363 21.86 -7.49 -5.69
CA VAL A 363 21.85 -8.66 -4.81
C VAL A 363 20.68 -9.55 -5.17
N GLN A 364 20.96 -10.76 -5.66
CA GLN A 364 19.95 -11.78 -5.94
C GLN A 364 19.55 -12.47 -4.64
N THR A 365 18.25 -12.65 -4.41
CA THR A 365 17.72 -13.36 -3.24
C THR A 365 16.80 -14.50 -3.68
N CYS A 366 16.62 -15.50 -2.80
CA CYS A 366 15.80 -16.67 -3.11
C CYS A 366 14.31 -16.37 -3.29
N ARG A 367 13.83 -15.26 -2.71
CA ARG A 367 12.41 -14.86 -2.73
C ARG A 367 12.18 -13.47 -3.28
N GLY A 368 13.17 -12.87 -3.94
CA GLY A 368 13.12 -11.49 -4.39
C GLY A 368 13.17 -10.48 -3.24
N SER A 369 12.85 -9.24 -3.57
CA SER A 369 12.65 -8.16 -2.61
C SER A 369 11.30 -7.54 -2.87
N HIS A 370 10.40 -7.72 -1.92
CA HIS A 370 9.11 -7.05 -1.88
C HIS A 370 9.32 -5.64 -1.31
N THR A 371 9.73 -5.55 -0.04
CA THR A 371 10.20 -4.32 0.59
C THR A 371 11.60 -4.49 1.19
N HIS A 372 12.21 -3.37 1.56
CA HIS A 372 13.50 -3.35 2.22
C HIS A 372 13.61 -2.21 3.23
N SER A 373 14.51 -2.34 4.20
CA SER A 373 14.62 -1.37 5.29
C SER A 373 16.09 -1.09 5.62
N VAL A 374 16.47 0.18 5.55
CA VAL A 374 17.85 0.61 5.85
C VAL A 374 18.04 0.66 7.38
N VAL A 375 18.74 -0.33 7.93
CA VAL A 375 18.99 -0.45 9.37
C VAL A 375 20.10 0.50 9.82
N ASP A 376 21.17 0.56 9.05
CA ASP A 376 22.32 1.45 9.29
C ASP A 376 22.79 2.02 7.94
N GLY A 377 22.72 3.34 7.79
CA GLY A 377 23.08 4.05 6.57
C GLY A 377 24.60 4.22 6.35
N ALA A 378 25.42 4.09 7.40
CA ALA A 378 26.87 4.08 7.25
C ALA A 378 27.51 3.59 8.56
N THR A 379 27.70 2.28 8.66
CA THR A 379 28.53 1.68 9.72
C THR A 379 29.92 2.33 9.77
N ALA A 380 30.63 2.17 10.89
CA ALA A 380 31.98 2.72 11.07
C ALA A 380 32.97 2.30 9.96
N ASP A 381 32.71 1.15 9.31
CA ASP A 381 33.54 0.61 8.23
C ASP A 381 33.04 1.00 6.82
N GLY A 382 32.06 1.90 6.71
CA GLY A 382 31.57 2.42 5.43
C GLY A 382 30.64 1.47 4.67
N LYS A 383 29.80 0.72 5.41
CA LYS A 383 28.82 -0.22 4.85
C LYS A 383 27.41 0.14 5.28
N ILE A 384 26.44 -0.14 4.41
CA ILE A 384 25.01 -0.04 4.68
C ILE A 384 24.51 -1.43 5.07
N ILE A 385 23.67 -1.51 6.09
CA ILE A 385 22.96 -2.74 6.47
C ILE A 385 21.48 -2.60 6.10
N VAL A 386 20.97 -3.58 5.36
CA VAL A 386 19.60 -3.61 4.86
C VAL A 386 18.93 -4.90 5.29
N TYR A 387 17.70 -4.82 5.79
CA TYR A 387 16.81 -5.97 5.90
C TYR A 387 15.97 -6.09 4.64
N ASN A 388 15.94 -7.29 4.07
CA ASN A 388 15.18 -7.59 2.87
C ASN A 388 14.00 -8.51 3.21
N SER A 389 12.81 -8.08 2.81
CA SER A 389 11.58 -8.85 2.91
C SER A 389 11.23 -9.40 1.54
N GLY A 390 11.47 -10.70 1.32
CA GLY A 390 11.08 -11.37 0.07
C GLY A 390 9.81 -12.18 0.27
N THR A 391 8.74 -11.89 -0.49
CA THR A 391 7.43 -12.55 -0.33
C THR A 391 7.11 -13.53 -1.47
N SER A 392 7.82 -13.47 -2.59
CA SER A 392 7.57 -14.39 -3.72
C SER A 392 7.97 -15.83 -3.43
N SER A 393 7.55 -16.74 -4.33
CA SER A 393 7.96 -18.14 -4.35
C SER A 393 9.48 -18.31 -4.29
N VAL A 394 9.91 -19.39 -3.63
CA VAL A 394 11.31 -19.81 -3.58
C VAL A 394 11.74 -20.18 -5.00
N ARG A 395 12.92 -19.70 -5.40
CA ARG A 395 13.50 -20.02 -6.72
C ARG A 395 13.82 -21.50 -6.86
N ASP A 396 13.74 -21.96 -8.11
CA ASP A 396 14.25 -23.26 -8.50
C ASP A 396 15.77 -23.37 -8.23
N GLN A 397 16.21 -24.53 -7.79
CA GLN A 397 17.62 -24.81 -7.48
C GLN A 397 18.52 -24.85 -8.72
N GLU A 398 17.95 -25.13 -9.89
CA GLU A 398 18.66 -24.99 -11.17
C GLU A 398 18.97 -23.52 -11.49
N GLU A 399 18.13 -22.58 -11.02
CA GLU A 399 18.40 -21.14 -11.13
C GLU A 399 19.33 -20.66 -10.02
N MET A 400 19.10 -21.07 -8.77
CA MET A 400 19.93 -20.68 -7.62
C MET A 400 20.01 -21.81 -6.59
N GLY A 401 21.12 -22.55 -6.61
CA GLY A 401 21.29 -23.81 -5.85
C GLY A 401 21.23 -23.71 -4.32
N ASP A 402 21.31 -22.51 -3.75
CA ASP A 402 21.20 -22.28 -2.30
C ASP A 402 19.75 -21.98 -1.87
N CYS A 403 18.77 -22.03 -2.78
CA CYS A 403 17.36 -21.82 -2.48
C CYS A 403 16.66 -23.15 -2.20
N PHE A 404 16.21 -23.33 -0.95
CA PHE A 404 15.50 -24.53 -0.52
C PHE A 404 14.06 -24.18 -0.14
N GLU A 405 13.09 -24.98 -0.59
CA GLU A 405 11.70 -24.91 -0.15
C GLU A 405 11.52 -25.48 1.27
N ASP A 406 10.30 -25.48 1.80
CA ASP A 406 9.99 -26.16 3.06
C ASP A 406 9.99 -27.69 2.88
N ILE A 407 11.11 -28.32 3.23
CA ILE A 407 11.25 -29.77 3.28
C ILE A 407 11.25 -30.19 4.76
N PRO A 408 10.34 -31.09 5.19
CA PRO A 408 10.27 -31.52 6.58
C PRO A 408 11.61 -32.06 7.12
N GLY A 409 12.15 -31.38 8.14
CA GLY A 409 13.43 -31.72 8.78
C GLY A 409 14.67 -31.15 8.11
N ASP A 410 14.52 -30.30 7.09
CA ASP A 410 15.60 -29.52 6.49
C ASP A 410 15.52 -28.06 6.92
N ASP A 411 16.48 -27.63 7.74
CA ASP A 411 16.50 -26.27 8.25
C ASP A 411 17.04 -25.25 7.23
N ARG A 412 17.43 -25.66 6.02
CA ARG A 412 18.02 -24.76 5.01
C ARG A 412 17.01 -23.95 4.20
N THR A 413 15.71 -24.14 4.46
CA THR A 413 14.64 -23.42 3.75
C THR A 413 14.86 -21.91 3.72
N ALA A 414 14.52 -21.29 2.58
CA ALA A 414 14.52 -19.83 2.39
C ALA A 414 13.28 -19.16 3.02
N LEU A 415 12.29 -19.94 3.45
CA LEU A 415 11.15 -19.48 4.24
C LEU A 415 11.57 -19.26 5.70
N PHE A 416 10.74 -18.55 6.47
CA PHE A 416 10.94 -18.34 7.91
C PHE A 416 12.28 -17.65 8.24
N ARG A 417 12.73 -16.73 7.38
CA ARG A 417 13.98 -15.98 7.53
C ARG A 417 13.82 -14.53 7.07
N ILE A 418 14.70 -13.67 7.57
CA ILE A 418 14.92 -12.31 7.04
C ILE A 418 16.32 -12.29 6.44
N ASP A 419 16.47 -11.82 5.20
CA ASP A 419 17.79 -11.64 4.61
C ASP A 419 18.42 -10.34 5.08
N VAL A 420 19.64 -10.43 5.65
CA VAL A 420 20.44 -9.27 6.03
C VAL A 420 21.50 -9.04 4.97
N ILE A 421 21.41 -7.90 4.30
CA ILE A 421 22.28 -7.53 3.18
C ILE A 421 23.25 -6.43 3.62
N GLU A 422 24.51 -6.60 3.24
CA GLU A 422 25.57 -5.61 3.42
C GLU A 422 25.90 -4.99 2.06
N ILE A 423 25.88 -3.64 1.99
CA ILE A 423 26.23 -2.87 0.80
C ILE A 423 27.45 -1.99 1.12
N PRO A 424 28.65 -2.28 0.59
CA PRO A 424 29.82 -1.43 0.78
C PRO A 424 29.66 -0.12 0.00
N ILE A 425 29.72 1.04 0.67
CA ILE A 425 29.50 2.35 0.02
C ILE A 425 30.58 2.64 -1.02
N SER A 426 31.82 2.20 -0.77
CA SER A 426 32.96 2.41 -1.67
C SER A 426 32.96 1.50 -2.90
N ASP A 427 32.29 0.35 -2.82
CA ASP A 427 32.18 -0.62 -3.91
C ASP A 427 30.86 -1.40 -3.80
N PRO A 428 29.75 -0.80 -4.25
CA PRO A 428 28.43 -1.44 -4.18
C PRO A 428 28.32 -2.74 -4.98
N SER A 429 29.25 -3.02 -5.91
CA SER A 429 29.28 -4.28 -6.66
C SER A 429 29.53 -5.51 -5.78
N GLN A 430 30.10 -5.31 -4.58
CA GLN A 430 30.41 -6.37 -3.62
C GLN A 430 29.27 -6.63 -2.61
N SER A 431 28.08 -6.08 -2.88
CA SER A 431 26.91 -6.24 -2.03
C SER A 431 26.48 -7.70 -1.97
N LYS A 432 26.08 -8.16 -0.78
CA LYS A 432 25.72 -9.58 -0.57
C LYS A 432 24.87 -9.77 0.66
N ILE A 433 24.16 -10.89 0.69
CA ILE A 433 23.56 -11.42 1.92
C ILE A 433 24.71 -11.85 2.85
N VAL A 434 24.72 -11.32 4.07
CA VAL A 434 25.71 -11.65 5.11
C VAL A 434 25.15 -12.59 6.17
N ASN A 435 23.83 -12.61 6.34
CA ASN A 435 23.13 -13.51 7.25
C ASN A 435 21.66 -13.67 6.83
N SER A 436 21.03 -14.77 7.23
CA SER A 436 19.58 -14.98 7.06
C SER A 436 18.96 -15.56 8.34
N PRO A 437 18.78 -14.78 9.41
CA PRO A 437 18.34 -15.29 10.72
C PRO A 437 16.94 -15.90 10.69
N THR A 438 16.75 -16.98 11.45
CA THR A 438 15.48 -17.73 11.58
C THR A 438 14.57 -17.09 12.62
N VAL A 439 14.12 -15.86 12.37
CA VAL A 439 13.41 -15.05 13.38
C VAL A 439 12.01 -15.56 13.74
N PHE A 440 11.47 -16.49 12.94
CA PHE A 440 10.16 -17.10 13.13
C PHE A 440 10.24 -18.43 13.89
N ALA A 441 11.45 -18.92 14.18
CA ALA A 441 11.64 -20.17 14.89
C ALA A 441 11.00 -20.15 16.28
N ASP A 442 10.50 -21.29 16.72
CA ASP A 442 10.04 -21.48 18.09
C ASP A 442 11.26 -21.41 19.02
N SER A 443 11.18 -20.55 20.03
CA SER A 443 12.34 -20.24 20.89
C SER A 443 12.77 -21.40 21.79
N GLU A 444 11.88 -22.37 22.05
CA GLU A 444 12.16 -23.52 22.92
C GLU A 444 12.66 -24.74 22.13
N THR A 445 12.03 -25.00 20.98
CA THR A 445 12.22 -26.21 20.18
C THR A 445 13.12 -25.99 18.97
N GLY A 446 13.29 -24.75 18.51
CA GLY A 446 14.07 -24.39 17.32
C GLY A 446 13.37 -24.72 15.99
N VAL A 447 12.12 -25.19 16.02
CA VAL A 447 11.34 -25.45 14.80
C VAL A 447 11.11 -24.14 14.05
N LEU A 448 11.54 -24.07 12.78
CA LEU A 448 11.55 -22.83 12.00
C LEU A 448 10.18 -22.18 11.85
N ALA A 449 9.17 -22.97 11.53
CA ALA A 449 7.78 -22.54 11.49
C ALA A 449 7.18 -22.58 12.91
N GLY A 450 7.75 -21.77 13.81
CA GLY A 450 7.37 -21.74 15.22
C GLY A 450 6.22 -20.79 15.54
N LEU A 451 5.76 -20.03 14.55
CA LEU A 451 4.71 -19.02 14.68
C LEU A 451 3.40 -19.50 14.04
N TRP A 452 2.48 -18.58 13.76
CA TRP A 452 1.14 -18.91 13.28
C TRP A 452 1.18 -19.75 12.00
N ARG A 453 0.35 -20.81 11.98
CA ARG A 453 0.33 -21.82 10.92
C ARG A 453 -0.72 -21.57 9.84
N GLY A 454 -1.37 -20.41 9.90
CA GLY A 454 -2.48 -20.07 9.03
C GLY A 454 -3.80 -20.71 9.47
N GLY A 455 -4.89 -20.16 8.96
CA GLY A 455 -6.25 -20.67 9.12
C GLY A 455 -7.16 -19.80 9.98
N ASP A 456 -8.31 -20.35 10.31
CA ASP A 456 -9.42 -19.67 11.00
C ASP A 456 -9.17 -19.54 12.52
N HIS A 457 -9.39 -18.34 13.08
CA HIS A 457 -9.34 -18.06 14.51
C HIS A 457 -10.63 -18.44 15.27
N GLY A 458 -11.66 -18.95 14.58
CA GLY A 458 -12.95 -19.39 15.09
C GLY A 458 -14.15 -18.73 14.41
N ASP A 459 -15.35 -19.19 14.77
CA ASP A 459 -16.60 -18.62 14.25
C ASP A 459 -16.62 -17.08 14.44
N GLU A 460 -16.94 -16.32 13.37
CA GLU A 460 -16.95 -14.84 13.31
C GLU A 460 -15.56 -14.16 13.28
N THR A 461 -14.47 -14.89 12.99
CA THR A 461 -13.12 -14.32 12.82
C THR A 461 -12.62 -14.43 11.38
N GLN A 462 -11.50 -13.76 11.07
CA GLN A 462 -10.87 -13.86 9.75
C GLN A 462 -10.00 -15.11 9.61
N GLU A 463 -9.85 -15.62 8.39
CA GLU A 463 -8.75 -16.52 8.05
C GLU A 463 -7.46 -15.68 7.92
N THR A 464 -6.44 -16.07 8.68
CA THR A 464 -5.15 -15.36 8.70
C THR A 464 -4.08 -16.19 8.02
N GLU A 465 -3.18 -15.54 7.29
CA GLU A 465 -2.11 -16.20 6.53
C GLU A 465 -1.06 -16.90 7.41
N ILE A 466 -0.39 -17.91 6.84
CA ILE A 466 0.76 -18.55 7.51
C ILE A 466 1.90 -17.55 7.73
N THR A 467 2.57 -17.63 8.88
CA THR A 467 3.71 -16.75 9.17
C THR A 467 5.04 -17.36 8.68
N ASP A 468 5.41 -17.04 7.45
CA ASP A 468 6.65 -17.51 6.80
C ASP A 468 7.52 -16.39 6.18
N GLN A 469 7.03 -15.15 6.18
CA GLN A 469 7.79 -13.93 5.85
C GLN A 469 7.30 -12.72 6.64
N CYS A 470 8.15 -11.70 6.69
CA CYS A 470 7.69 -10.34 6.93
C CYS A 470 7.32 -9.68 5.60
N HIS A 471 6.20 -8.96 5.58
CA HIS A 471 5.88 -8.06 4.48
C HIS A 471 6.74 -6.82 4.65
N ASP A 472 6.51 -6.03 5.70
CA ASP A 472 7.32 -4.86 6.03
C ASP A 472 8.03 -5.00 7.38
N ILE A 473 9.21 -4.37 7.48
CA ILE A 473 9.99 -4.29 8.72
C ILE A 473 10.38 -2.84 8.98
N THR A 474 9.66 -2.15 9.85
CA THR A 474 10.05 -0.79 10.21
C THR A 474 11.14 -0.80 11.28
N VAL A 475 12.26 -0.15 11.00
CA VAL A 475 13.39 -0.05 11.92
C VAL A 475 13.36 1.26 12.69
N PHE A 476 13.72 1.22 13.97
CA PHE A 476 13.90 2.37 14.84
C PHE A 476 15.32 2.33 15.45
N PRO A 477 16.37 2.69 14.67
CA PRO A 477 17.75 2.39 15.03
C PRO A 477 18.22 3.03 16.35
N SER A 478 17.71 4.22 16.69
CA SER A 478 18.07 4.90 17.95
C SER A 478 17.59 4.18 19.21
N ALA A 479 16.47 3.46 19.13
CA ALA A 479 15.96 2.61 20.20
C ALA A 479 16.49 1.17 20.10
N LYS A 480 17.18 0.83 19.01
CA LYS A 480 17.62 -0.54 18.67
C LYS A 480 16.46 -1.51 18.58
N LEU A 481 15.33 -1.03 18.08
CA LEU A 481 14.11 -1.82 17.87
C LEU A 481 13.77 -1.90 16.39
N ALA A 482 13.09 -2.95 15.99
CA ALA A 482 12.35 -3.00 14.73
C ALA A 482 10.99 -3.68 14.95
N ALA A 483 10.00 -3.31 14.16
CA ALA A 483 8.67 -3.92 14.16
C ALA A 483 8.44 -4.56 12.79
N GLY A 484 8.22 -5.87 12.77
CA GLY A 484 7.85 -6.60 11.57
C GLY A 484 6.36 -6.84 11.52
N ALA A 485 5.72 -6.44 10.43
CA ALA A 485 4.39 -6.91 10.05
C ALA A 485 4.59 -8.13 9.16
N CYS A 486 4.30 -9.32 9.70
CA CYS A 486 4.74 -10.56 9.09
C CYS A 486 3.62 -11.54 8.87
N SER A 487 2.99 -11.50 7.69
CA SER A 487 1.97 -12.42 7.16
C SER A 487 0.88 -12.83 8.16
N GLY A 488 1.15 -13.63 9.19
CA GLY A 488 0.20 -13.93 10.28
C GLY A 488 0.52 -13.34 11.67
N ASN A 489 1.58 -12.55 11.84
CA ASN A 489 2.02 -12.03 13.13
C ASN A 489 2.58 -10.60 13.08
N GLY A 490 2.31 -9.83 14.12
CA GLY A 490 3.09 -8.63 14.47
C GLY A 490 4.25 -9.01 15.38
N ILE A 491 5.47 -8.59 15.02
CA ILE A 491 6.69 -9.01 15.72
C ILE A 491 7.52 -7.81 16.15
N LEU A 492 7.96 -7.79 17.41
CA LEU A 492 8.94 -6.83 17.92
C LEU A 492 10.34 -7.45 17.95
N PHE A 493 11.31 -6.80 17.35
CA PHE A 493 12.70 -7.25 17.24
C PHE A 493 13.68 -6.35 18.02
N ASP A 494 14.69 -6.98 18.63
CA ASP A 494 15.93 -6.35 19.09
C ASP A 494 16.93 -6.36 17.93
N ILE A 495 17.34 -5.16 17.51
CA ILE A 495 18.33 -4.94 16.45
C ILE A 495 19.62 -4.34 17.00
N SER A 496 19.90 -4.51 18.30
CA SER A 496 21.17 -4.12 18.93
C SER A 496 22.39 -4.72 18.23
N ASN A 497 22.23 -5.90 17.64
CA ASN A 497 23.11 -6.44 16.61
C ASN A 497 22.36 -6.45 15.27
N PRO A 498 22.59 -5.46 14.39
CA PRO A 498 21.91 -5.38 13.11
C PRO A 498 22.09 -6.62 12.22
N ILE A 499 23.18 -7.40 12.38
CA ILE A 499 23.44 -8.58 11.54
C ILE A 499 22.66 -9.82 12.03
N GLU A 500 22.16 -9.80 13.26
CA GLU A 500 21.44 -10.93 13.86
C GLU A 500 20.26 -10.40 14.72
N PRO A 501 19.21 -9.85 14.08
CA PRO A 501 17.98 -9.47 14.76
C PRO A 501 17.40 -10.62 15.58
N LYS A 502 16.81 -10.29 16.74
CA LYS A 502 16.20 -11.27 17.64
C LYS A 502 14.79 -10.88 18.00
N ARG A 503 13.87 -11.84 17.98
CA ARG A 503 12.49 -11.64 18.43
C ARG A 503 12.46 -11.35 19.93
N ILE A 504 11.86 -10.23 20.30
CA ILE A 504 11.55 -9.84 21.69
C ILE A 504 10.17 -10.36 22.07
N ASP A 505 9.17 -10.04 21.25
CA ASP A 505 7.77 -10.38 21.48
C ASP A 505 7.03 -10.58 20.15
N VAL A 506 5.86 -11.23 20.22
CA VAL A 506 5.03 -11.55 19.06
C VAL A 506 3.56 -11.58 19.44
N VAL A 507 2.71 -11.06 18.54
CA VAL A 507 1.26 -11.01 18.72
C VAL A 507 0.54 -11.54 17.48
N THR A 508 -0.68 -12.02 17.69
CA THR A 508 -1.69 -12.31 16.65
C THR A 508 -2.88 -11.41 16.89
N ASP A 509 -3.68 -11.18 15.85
CA ASP A 509 -4.92 -10.44 15.92
C ASP A 509 -5.96 -11.19 15.08
N ILE A 510 -7.12 -11.45 15.68
CA ILE A 510 -8.21 -12.22 15.04
C ILE A 510 -8.95 -11.42 13.98
N GLY A 511 -8.81 -10.09 13.99
CA GLY A 511 -9.36 -9.17 13.00
C GLY A 511 -8.42 -8.95 11.82
N PHE A 512 -7.24 -9.58 11.78
CA PHE A 512 -6.26 -9.42 10.70
C PHE A 512 -6.27 -10.62 9.76
N ALA A 513 -6.28 -10.34 8.46
CA ALA A 513 -6.04 -11.37 7.44
C ALA A 513 -4.54 -11.50 7.14
N TYR A 514 -3.87 -10.36 6.99
CA TYR A 514 -2.47 -10.30 6.58
C TYR A 514 -1.76 -9.09 7.21
N TRP A 515 -0.77 -9.34 8.05
CA TRP A 515 0.01 -8.27 8.68
C TRP A 515 0.87 -7.55 7.64
N HIS A 516 0.53 -6.30 7.38
CA HIS A 516 0.99 -5.56 6.21
C HIS A 516 2.14 -4.61 6.51
N SER A 517 1.93 -3.62 7.37
CA SER A 517 2.97 -2.66 7.77
C SER A 517 2.94 -2.32 9.26
N ALA A 518 4.03 -1.72 9.73
CA ALA A 518 4.23 -1.35 11.13
C ALA A 518 4.83 0.05 11.22
N THR A 519 4.33 0.90 12.11
CA THR A 519 4.88 2.25 12.32
C THR A 519 4.98 2.57 13.81
N PHE A 520 6.17 2.97 14.26
CA PHE A 520 6.37 3.48 15.61
C PHE A 520 5.86 4.92 15.75
N ASN A 521 5.43 5.27 16.96
CA ASN A 521 5.33 6.68 17.32
C ASN A 521 6.73 7.33 17.47
N ASN A 522 6.77 8.66 17.60
CA ASN A 522 8.03 9.40 17.60
C ASN A 522 8.99 9.03 18.74
N ASP A 523 8.46 8.56 19.87
CA ASP A 523 9.25 8.15 21.04
C ASP A 523 9.65 6.66 20.99
N GLY A 524 9.17 5.87 20.01
CA GLY A 524 9.44 4.43 19.90
C GLY A 524 8.80 3.60 21.01
N THR A 525 7.70 4.08 21.59
CA THR A 525 6.98 3.47 22.73
C THR A 525 5.65 2.85 22.33
N LYS A 526 5.19 3.06 21.10
CA LYS A 526 3.94 2.53 20.55
C LYS A 526 4.19 2.06 19.12
N ILE A 527 3.41 1.07 18.66
CA ILE A 527 3.40 0.62 17.28
C ILE A 527 1.96 0.57 16.79
N LEU A 528 1.73 1.11 15.60
CA LEU A 528 0.53 0.92 14.80
C LEU A 528 0.84 -0.11 13.73
N PHE A 529 0.15 -1.24 13.76
CA PHE A 529 0.19 -2.26 12.72
C PHE A 529 -1.02 -2.13 11.79
N THR A 530 -0.85 -2.49 10.53
CA THR A 530 -1.88 -2.42 9.49
C THR A 530 -2.17 -3.81 8.93
N ASP A 531 -3.38 -3.99 8.41
CA ASP A 531 -3.86 -5.25 7.81
C ASP A 531 -4.06 -5.06 6.30
N GLU A 532 -3.68 -6.07 5.51
CA GLU A 532 -3.90 -6.13 4.06
C GLU A 532 -5.17 -6.90 3.70
N TRP A 533 -6.27 -6.60 4.38
CA TRP A 533 -7.51 -7.34 4.17
C TRP A 533 -7.98 -7.22 2.72
N GLY A 534 -8.16 -8.35 2.04
CA GLY A 534 -8.54 -8.36 0.62
C GLY A 534 -7.35 -8.34 -0.35
N GLY A 535 -6.10 -8.44 0.13
CA GLY A 535 -4.91 -8.60 -0.72
C GLY A 535 -4.66 -7.44 -1.68
N GLY A 536 -5.12 -6.25 -1.29
CA GLY A 536 -4.94 -5.00 -2.01
C GLY A 536 -5.77 -4.78 -3.27
N GLY A 537 -6.31 -5.83 -3.88
CA GLY A 537 -7.14 -5.73 -5.08
C GLY A 537 -8.65 -5.78 -4.84
N ARG A 538 -9.11 -6.22 -3.67
CA ARG A 538 -10.54 -6.47 -3.43
C ARG A 538 -11.25 -5.27 -2.79
N PRO A 539 -12.57 -5.12 -3.03
CA PRO A 539 -13.36 -4.12 -2.35
C PRO A 539 -13.58 -4.53 -0.89
N ARG A 540 -13.23 -3.63 0.01
CA ARG A 540 -13.27 -3.80 1.46
C ARG A 540 -13.67 -2.47 2.08
N CYS A 541 -13.87 -2.42 3.39
CA CYS A 541 -14.43 -1.22 4.06
C CYS A 541 -15.86 -0.89 3.62
N ARG A 542 -16.64 -1.91 3.26
CA ARG A 542 -18.05 -1.74 2.87
C ARG A 542 -18.89 -1.44 4.09
N ALA A 543 -20.07 -0.86 3.89
CA ALA A 543 -20.94 -0.40 4.98
C ALA A 543 -21.35 -1.51 5.98
N TRP A 544 -21.31 -2.78 5.58
CA TRP A 544 -21.63 -3.93 6.43
C TRP A 544 -20.39 -4.71 6.90
N ASP A 545 -19.19 -4.35 6.43
CA ASP A 545 -17.97 -5.00 6.88
C ASP A 545 -17.73 -4.66 8.36
N PRO A 546 -17.29 -5.62 9.19
CA PRO A 546 -16.94 -5.33 10.57
C PRO A 546 -15.88 -4.22 10.66
N LEU A 547 -15.99 -3.37 11.67
CA LEU A 547 -15.08 -2.23 11.86
C LEU A 547 -13.70 -2.63 12.38
N ASP A 548 -13.58 -3.84 12.92
CA ASP A 548 -12.35 -4.46 13.39
C ASP A 548 -11.66 -5.32 12.33
N TRP A 549 -12.31 -5.57 11.18
CA TRP A 549 -11.71 -6.28 10.06
C TRP A 549 -10.96 -5.32 9.13
N GLY A 550 -9.70 -5.58 8.78
CA GLY A 550 -8.91 -4.63 7.97
C GLY A 550 -8.59 -3.33 8.71
N ALA A 551 -8.77 -3.30 10.03
CA ALA A 551 -8.48 -2.15 10.86
C ALA A 551 -7.00 -2.13 11.26
N ASN A 552 -6.44 -0.95 11.47
CA ASN A 552 -5.14 -0.83 12.11
C ASN A 552 -5.26 -1.27 13.58
N ALA A 553 -4.25 -1.96 14.10
CA ALA A 553 -4.15 -2.33 15.51
C ALA A 553 -3.05 -1.53 16.20
N ILE A 554 -3.37 -0.91 17.34
CA ILE A 554 -2.46 -0.06 18.10
C ILE A 554 -2.01 -0.79 19.37
N TYR A 555 -0.69 -0.88 19.53
CA TYR A 555 -0.03 -1.51 20.67
C TYR A 555 0.90 -0.52 21.38
N ASP A 556 0.88 -0.55 22.71
CA ASP A 556 1.93 0.09 23.52
C ASP A 556 3.05 -0.91 23.81
N ILE A 557 4.28 -0.44 23.89
CA ILE A 557 5.45 -1.25 24.27
C ILE A 557 5.68 -1.11 25.77
N GLU A 558 5.26 -2.10 26.55
CA GLU A 558 5.44 -2.13 27.99
C GLU A 558 6.43 -3.22 28.42
N ASN A 559 7.58 -2.84 28.97
CA ASN A 559 8.63 -3.78 29.40
C ASN A 559 9.08 -4.77 28.31
N GLY A 560 9.09 -4.30 27.05
CA GLY A 560 9.44 -5.12 25.88
C GLY A 560 8.31 -6.01 25.38
N LYS A 561 7.07 -5.81 25.83
CA LYS A 561 5.89 -6.52 25.34
C LYS A 561 4.95 -5.62 24.57
N LEU A 562 4.27 -6.19 23.58
CA LEU A 562 3.23 -5.54 22.80
C LEU A 562 1.88 -5.68 23.52
N GLU A 563 1.40 -4.59 24.11
CA GLU A 563 0.12 -4.55 24.82
C GLU A 563 -0.95 -3.90 23.92
N PHE A 564 -1.91 -4.70 23.46
CA PHE A 564 -3.00 -4.23 22.60
C PHE A 564 -3.85 -3.15 23.30
N ARG A 565 -4.20 -2.09 22.55
CA ARG A 565 -4.99 -0.97 23.07
C ARG A 565 -6.30 -0.75 22.35
N SER A 566 -6.28 -0.69 21.02
CA SER A 566 -7.47 -0.42 20.23
C SER A 566 -7.25 -0.77 18.75
N HIS A 567 -8.36 -0.81 18.02
CA HIS A 567 -8.38 -0.78 16.56
C HIS A 567 -8.77 0.60 16.05
N PHE A 568 -8.26 0.96 14.88
CA PHE A 568 -8.69 2.13 14.11
C PHE A 568 -8.96 1.73 12.66
N LYS A 569 -10.14 2.07 12.15
CA LYS A 569 -10.50 1.95 10.73
C LYS A 569 -11.06 3.29 10.26
N MET A 570 -10.82 3.65 9.01
CA MET A 570 -11.45 4.85 8.45
C MET A 570 -12.99 4.75 8.59
N PRO A 571 -13.69 5.86 8.85
CA PRO A 571 -15.14 5.82 9.03
C PRO A 571 -15.92 5.84 7.71
N ALA A 572 -15.26 6.04 6.57
CA ALA A 572 -15.90 6.10 5.26
C ALA A 572 -16.16 4.71 4.67
N PRO A 573 -17.43 4.35 4.42
CA PRO A 573 -17.73 3.16 3.67
C PRO A 573 -17.41 3.35 2.18
N GLN A 574 -16.88 2.31 1.56
CA GLN A 574 -16.48 2.29 0.15
C GLN A 574 -17.43 1.40 -0.68
N LYS A 575 -17.46 1.63 -1.99
CA LYS A 575 -18.25 0.84 -2.97
C LYS A 575 -17.53 -0.46 -3.36
N GLU A 576 -18.23 -1.35 -4.07
CA GLU A 576 -17.60 -2.58 -4.59
C GLU A 576 -16.64 -2.28 -5.77
N SER A 577 -16.69 -1.09 -6.38
CA SER A 577 -15.72 -0.61 -7.38
C SER A 577 -14.44 -0.01 -6.77
N GLU A 578 -14.32 0.02 -5.44
CA GLU A 578 -13.21 0.63 -4.71
C GLU A 578 -12.43 -0.40 -3.90
N ASN A 579 -11.15 -0.61 -4.22
CA ASN A 579 -10.26 -1.36 -3.33
C ASN A 579 -9.90 -0.53 -2.09
N CYS A 580 -10.03 -1.11 -0.90
CA CYS A 580 -9.81 -0.38 0.35
C CYS A 580 -8.94 -1.17 1.31
N VAL A 581 -7.68 -0.79 1.42
CA VAL A 581 -6.72 -1.45 2.29
C VAL A 581 -5.81 -0.42 2.93
N ALA A 582 -5.48 -0.62 4.20
CA ALA A 582 -4.51 0.19 4.92
C ALA A 582 -3.11 0.00 4.32
N HIS A 583 -2.47 1.09 3.91
CA HIS A 583 -1.12 1.07 3.34
C HIS A 583 -0.19 2.07 4.04
N ASN A 584 1.02 2.23 3.50
CA ASN A 584 2.14 2.89 4.15
C ASN A 584 1.91 4.37 4.47
N GLY A 585 2.51 4.79 5.58
CA GLY A 585 2.33 6.10 6.17
C GLY A 585 3.56 6.59 6.93
N SER A 586 3.48 7.78 7.52
CA SER A 586 4.53 8.31 8.41
C SER A 586 3.97 9.17 9.53
N ILE A 587 4.77 9.42 10.56
CA ILE A 587 4.40 10.34 11.62
C ILE A 587 4.44 11.80 11.13
N ILE A 588 3.47 12.61 11.56
CA ILE A 588 3.55 14.07 11.48
C ILE A 588 4.12 14.55 12.82
N PRO A 589 5.33 15.17 12.85
CA PRO A 589 6.07 15.42 14.08
C PRO A 589 5.58 16.66 14.83
N ILE A 590 4.35 16.61 15.36
CA ILE A 590 3.82 17.63 16.26
C ILE A 590 4.36 17.37 17.68
N PRO A 591 5.00 18.34 18.35
CA PRO A 591 5.60 18.13 19.66
C PRO A 591 4.55 17.70 20.70
N GLY A 592 4.80 16.58 21.37
CA GLY A 592 3.92 16.04 22.43
C GLY A 592 2.63 15.40 21.94
N ARG A 593 2.55 15.03 20.65
CA ARG A 593 1.44 14.29 20.04
C ARG A 593 1.97 13.18 19.14
N ASP A 594 1.19 12.11 19.06
CA ASP A 594 1.43 11.00 18.13
C ASP A 594 0.40 11.12 17.00
N ILE A 595 0.80 11.76 15.90
CA ILE A 595 -0.02 11.94 14.71
C ILE A 595 0.56 11.11 13.57
N PHE A 596 -0.29 10.35 12.88
CA PHE A 596 0.09 9.49 11.77
C PHE A 596 -0.69 9.89 10.52
N VAL A 597 -0.02 10.05 9.39
CA VAL A 597 -0.68 10.14 8.08
C VAL A 597 -0.51 8.81 7.38
N GLN A 598 -1.61 8.28 6.85
CA GLN A 598 -1.69 6.94 6.29
C GLN A 598 -2.40 6.95 4.95
N ALA A 599 -1.89 6.14 4.02
CA ALA A 599 -2.56 5.80 2.78
C ALA A 599 -3.60 4.69 2.97
N TRP A 600 -4.70 4.76 2.23
CA TRP A 600 -5.74 3.75 2.23
C TRP A 600 -6.20 3.41 0.80
N TYR A 601 -5.33 3.07 -0.15
CA TYR A 601 -5.73 2.85 -1.56
C TYR A 601 -6.86 3.79 -2.00
N GLN A 602 -7.99 3.30 -2.55
CA GLN A 602 -9.08 4.16 -3.00
C GLN A 602 -9.92 4.77 -1.87
N GLY A 603 -9.72 4.39 -0.60
CA GLY A 603 -10.23 5.14 0.56
C GLY A 603 -9.39 6.37 0.94
N GLY A 604 -8.35 6.67 0.17
CA GLY A 604 -7.67 7.96 0.20
C GLY A 604 -6.56 8.07 1.25
N ILE A 605 -6.55 9.20 1.96
CA ILE A 605 -5.57 9.56 2.98
C ILE A 605 -6.31 9.85 4.28
N SER A 606 -5.85 9.25 5.38
CA SER A 606 -6.31 9.57 6.74
C SER A 606 -5.17 10.13 7.57
N VAL A 607 -5.42 11.22 8.30
CA VAL A 607 -4.54 11.71 9.36
C VAL A 607 -5.18 11.34 10.69
N ILE A 608 -4.45 10.57 11.50
CA ILE A 608 -4.94 9.91 12.71
C ILE A 608 -4.17 10.46 13.92
N ASP A 609 -4.89 10.96 14.92
CA ASP A 609 -4.32 11.23 16.24
C ASP A 609 -4.47 9.99 17.10
N PHE A 610 -3.36 9.34 17.43
CA PHE A 610 -3.27 8.18 18.31
C PHE A 610 -2.44 8.48 19.57
N THR A 611 -2.35 9.76 19.94
CA THR A 611 -1.70 10.20 21.18
C THR A 611 -2.30 9.48 22.39
N ASP A 612 -3.61 9.23 22.37
CA ASP A 612 -4.26 8.26 23.24
C ASP A 612 -4.45 6.94 22.47
N SER A 613 -3.62 5.94 22.80
CA SER A 613 -3.62 4.63 22.13
C SER A 613 -4.95 3.88 22.27
N SER A 614 -5.79 4.25 23.25
CA SER A 614 -7.09 3.62 23.49
C SER A 614 -8.25 4.29 22.75
N ASN A 615 -8.04 5.50 22.20
CA ASN A 615 -9.07 6.24 21.50
C ASN A 615 -8.48 7.05 20.32
N PRO A 616 -8.00 6.37 19.28
CA PRO A 616 -7.51 7.02 18.07
C PRO A 616 -8.67 7.70 17.33
N ILE A 617 -8.39 8.87 16.74
CA ILE A 617 -9.40 9.63 15.97
C ILE A 617 -8.83 10.13 14.63
N GLU A 618 -9.65 10.07 13.58
CA GLU A 618 -9.36 10.75 12.31
C GLU A 618 -9.54 12.25 12.49
N ILE A 619 -8.52 13.04 12.13
CA ILE A 619 -8.50 14.49 12.32
C ILE A 619 -8.38 15.27 11.01
N ALA A 620 -8.00 14.61 9.91
CA ALA A 620 -8.01 15.15 8.55
C ALA A 620 -8.10 14.00 7.56
N TYR A 621 -8.66 14.25 6.37
CA TYR A 621 -8.68 13.28 5.29
C TYR A 621 -8.66 13.93 3.92
N PHE A 622 -8.23 13.17 2.92
CA PHE A 622 -8.35 13.49 1.51
C PHE A 622 -8.71 12.23 0.75
N ASP A 623 -9.76 12.28 -0.05
CA ASP A 623 -10.23 11.12 -0.79
C ASP A 623 -10.75 11.51 -2.18
N ARG A 624 -10.69 10.57 -3.12
CA ARG A 624 -11.22 10.70 -4.47
C ARG A 624 -12.17 9.55 -4.74
N GLY A 625 -13.21 9.83 -5.52
CA GLY A 625 -14.08 8.77 -6.01
C GLY A 625 -13.32 7.74 -6.85
N PRO A 626 -14.01 6.62 -7.15
CA PRO A 626 -13.39 5.49 -7.78
C PRO A 626 -12.85 5.85 -9.15
N TYR A 627 -11.95 5.02 -9.64
CA TYR A 627 -11.42 5.19 -10.98
C TYR A 627 -12.52 5.04 -12.07
N LEU A 628 -13.42 4.06 -11.92
CA LEU A 628 -14.60 3.82 -12.78
C LEU A 628 -15.87 3.71 -11.94
N GLU A 629 -17.03 3.92 -12.57
CA GLU A 629 -18.32 3.87 -11.86
C GLU A 629 -18.66 2.44 -11.40
N ASP A 630 -18.63 1.50 -12.35
CA ASP A 630 -19.20 0.17 -12.22
C ASP A 630 -18.13 -0.95 -12.29
N GLU A 631 -16.84 -0.60 -12.25
CA GLU A 631 -15.74 -1.56 -12.36
C GLU A 631 -14.64 -1.26 -11.34
N LEU A 632 -14.16 -2.29 -10.64
CA LEU A 632 -13.01 -2.16 -9.74
C LEU A 632 -11.71 -2.17 -10.54
N ILE A 633 -11.04 -1.02 -10.54
CA ILE A 633 -9.65 -0.90 -10.96
C ILE A 633 -8.81 -0.54 -9.72
N PRO A 634 -7.78 -1.32 -9.36
CA PRO A 634 -6.90 -0.98 -8.24
C PRO A 634 -6.31 0.41 -8.42
N GLY A 635 -6.48 1.24 -7.39
CA GLY A 635 -6.12 2.65 -7.46
C GLY A 635 -5.92 3.28 -6.09
N GLY A 636 -5.88 4.60 -6.07
CA GLY A 636 -5.71 5.37 -4.84
C GLY A 636 -4.27 5.36 -4.32
N PHE A 637 -4.06 5.72 -3.06
CA PHE A 637 -2.71 5.99 -2.56
C PHE A 637 -1.98 4.71 -2.15
N TRP A 638 -0.83 4.45 -2.79
CA TRP A 638 0.12 3.44 -2.36
C TRP A 638 0.79 3.86 -1.06
N SER A 639 1.37 5.07 -1.01
CA SER A 639 1.92 5.57 0.24
C SER A 639 1.84 7.07 0.37
N VAL A 640 1.85 7.52 1.63
CA VAL A 640 1.73 8.93 2.00
C VAL A 640 2.71 9.27 3.09
N TYR A 641 3.57 10.27 2.83
CA TYR A 641 4.60 10.68 3.77
C TYR A 641 4.61 12.18 4.04
N TYR A 642 4.89 12.55 5.28
CA TYR A 642 5.13 13.94 5.67
C TYR A 642 6.61 14.29 5.49
N TYR A 643 6.88 15.34 4.71
CA TYR A 643 8.24 15.82 4.45
C TYR A 643 8.25 17.35 4.32
N GLU A 644 9.09 18.03 5.12
CA GLU A 644 9.31 19.49 5.07
C GLU A 644 8.01 20.33 5.00
N GLY A 645 7.00 19.97 5.80
CA GLY A 645 5.74 20.73 5.92
C GLY A 645 4.69 20.44 4.85
N ALA A 646 4.92 19.45 4.01
CA ALA A 646 3.94 18.94 3.06
C ALA A 646 3.74 17.43 3.24
N ILE A 647 2.57 16.96 2.80
CA ILE A 647 2.19 15.55 2.72
C ILE A 647 2.27 15.16 1.24
N TYR A 648 3.11 14.19 0.91
CA TYR A 648 3.28 13.68 -0.44
C TYR A 648 2.66 12.29 -0.54
N GLY A 649 1.79 12.08 -1.52
CA GLY A 649 1.15 10.79 -1.77
C GLY A 649 1.48 10.26 -3.17
N THR A 650 1.92 9.01 -3.27
CA THR A 650 2.00 8.29 -4.56
C THR A 650 0.67 7.59 -4.77
N GLU A 651 -0.04 8.01 -5.82
CA GLU A 651 -1.27 7.38 -6.26
C GLU A 651 -0.91 6.35 -7.33
N ILE A 652 -1.41 5.12 -7.17
CA ILE A 652 -1.08 3.94 -7.97
C ILE A 652 -1.19 4.23 -9.46
N GLN A 653 -2.24 4.93 -9.91
CA GLN A 653 -2.57 5.22 -11.30
C GLN A 653 -2.41 6.70 -11.70
N ARG A 654 -2.76 7.65 -10.84
CA ARG A 654 -2.88 9.07 -11.16
C ARG A 654 -1.53 9.79 -11.13
N GLY A 655 -0.62 9.43 -10.22
CA GLY A 655 0.70 10.07 -10.10
C GLY A 655 1.05 10.50 -8.68
N ILE A 656 1.44 11.77 -8.48
CA ILE A 656 1.88 12.29 -7.17
C ILE A 656 1.00 13.46 -6.75
N ASP A 657 0.47 13.41 -5.53
CA ASP A 657 -0.18 14.55 -4.90
C ASP A 657 0.67 15.19 -3.83
N VAL A 658 0.52 16.50 -3.69
CA VAL A 658 1.11 17.30 -2.62
C VAL A 658 -0.02 17.99 -1.87
N LEU A 659 -0.11 17.73 -0.58
CA LEU A 659 -1.10 18.31 0.31
C LEU A 659 -0.44 19.06 1.47
N LYS A 660 -1.17 19.98 2.09
CA LYS A 660 -0.76 20.64 3.34
C LYS A 660 -1.89 20.59 4.35
N LEU A 661 -1.53 20.45 5.62
CA LEU A 661 -2.48 20.58 6.72
C LEU A 661 -2.96 22.03 6.82
N THR A 662 -4.24 22.20 7.13
CA THR A 662 -4.82 23.52 7.43
C THR A 662 -5.22 23.58 8.91
N PRO A 663 -5.12 24.75 9.57
CA PRO A 663 -5.58 24.91 10.95
C PRO A 663 -7.05 24.50 11.10
N SER A 664 -7.35 23.77 12.18
CA SER A 664 -8.67 23.22 12.49
C SER A 664 -8.90 23.19 14.01
N ASP A 665 -10.04 22.67 14.43
CA ASP A 665 -10.33 22.40 15.85
C ASP A 665 -9.40 21.31 16.43
N HIS A 666 -8.78 20.49 15.59
CA HIS A 666 -7.89 19.39 15.99
C HIS A 666 -6.40 19.75 15.96
N ILE A 667 -5.99 20.65 15.08
CA ILE A 667 -4.58 21.08 14.93
C ILE A 667 -4.53 22.60 14.76
N THR A 668 -3.79 23.30 15.62
CA THR A 668 -3.62 24.75 15.49
C THR A 668 -2.53 25.12 14.48
N ALA A 669 -2.52 26.38 14.05
CA ALA A 669 -1.46 26.91 13.19
C ALA A 669 -0.06 26.79 13.83
N ASN A 670 0.06 26.95 15.16
CA ASN A 670 1.32 26.79 15.86
C ASN A 670 1.79 25.34 15.90
N GLU A 671 0.86 24.37 16.00
CA GLU A 671 1.19 22.95 15.93
C GLU A 671 1.69 22.55 14.53
N ILE A 672 1.09 23.09 13.47
CA ILE A 672 1.57 22.89 12.08
C ILE A 672 2.97 23.48 11.93
N GLU A 673 3.19 24.71 12.41
CA GLU A 673 4.50 25.35 12.29
C GLU A 673 5.57 24.61 13.11
N ALA A 674 5.24 24.12 14.30
CA ALA A 674 6.15 23.29 15.07
C ALA A 674 6.47 21.95 14.37
N ALA A 675 5.55 21.37 13.61
CA ALA A 675 5.84 20.21 12.77
C ALA A 675 6.75 20.55 11.58
N ASN A 676 6.64 21.76 11.02
CA ASN A 676 7.54 22.24 9.95
C ASN A 676 8.98 22.43 10.47
N ASP A 677 9.11 22.86 11.73
CA ASP A 677 10.40 23.08 12.40
C ASP A 677 11.09 21.78 12.88
N ALA A 678 10.38 20.66 12.85
CA ALA A 678 10.90 19.39 13.32
C ALA A 678 12.07 18.89 12.46
N PHE A 679 13.07 18.28 13.09
CA PHE A 679 14.19 17.66 12.39
C PHE A 679 14.59 16.34 13.06
N PRO A 680 15.17 15.38 12.32
CA PRO A 680 15.66 14.12 12.89
C PRO A 680 16.69 14.37 13.99
N ALA A 681 16.55 13.69 15.13
CA ALA A 681 17.47 13.82 16.26
C ALA A 681 18.89 13.31 15.95
N ILE A 682 19.01 12.43 14.95
CA ILE A 682 20.27 11.90 14.43
C ILE A 682 20.22 11.86 12.90
N GLY A 683 21.39 11.92 12.25
CA GLY A 683 21.50 11.83 10.79
C GLY A 683 21.28 13.15 10.05
N SER A 684 20.96 13.05 8.76
CA SER A 684 20.73 14.21 7.89
C SER A 684 19.37 14.83 8.18
N LYS A 685 19.28 16.17 8.16
CA LYS A 685 18.01 16.89 8.35
C LYS A 685 17.01 16.68 7.22
N ARG A 686 17.49 16.34 6.02
CA ARG A 686 16.71 16.24 4.79
C ARG A 686 16.82 14.84 4.20
N LEU A 687 16.59 13.80 4.99
CA LEU A 687 16.58 12.41 4.53
C LEU A 687 15.34 11.73 5.10
N PHE A 688 14.58 11.06 4.23
CA PHE A 688 13.47 10.21 4.62
C PHE A 688 13.50 8.95 3.75
N ASN A 689 13.45 7.79 4.40
CA ASN A 689 13.29 6.50 3.75
C ASN A 689 12.06 5.80 4.34
N PRO A 690 11.25 5.14 3.49
CA PRO A 690 10.24 4.18 3.92
C PRO A 690 10.81 3.17 4.92
N GLN A 691 10.00 2.77 5.90
CA GLN A 691 10.32 1.80 6.94
C GLN A 691 11.61 2.10 7.77
N GLN A 692 12.18 3.32 7.67
CA GLN A 692 13.30 3.78 8.50
C GLN A 692 12.87 4.98 9.34
N GLN A 693 12.60 4.75 10.63
CA GLN A 693 12.16 5.79 11.52
C GLN A 693 13.28 6.31 12.42
N ILE A 694 13.46 7.62 12.40
CA ILE A 694 14.36 8.36 13.28
C ILE A 694 13.50 9.29 14.14
N PRO A 695 13.70 9.32 15.48
CA PRO A 695 12.95 10.22 16.34
C PRO A 695 13.19 11.67 15.91
N MET A 696 12.10 12.41 15.74
CA MET A 696 12.11 13.84 15.44
C MET A 696 12.27 14.63 16.74
N THR A 697 12.95 15.76 16.63
CA THR A 697 13.14 16.74 17.69
C THR A 697 12.88 18.15 17.16
N TRP A 698 12.81 19.13 18.06
CA TRP A 698 12.36 20.48 17.76
C TRP A 698 13.35 21.52 18.27
N PRO A 699 13.49 22.67 17.59
CA PRO A 699 14.25 23.79 18.09
C PRO A 699 13.58 24.42 19.32
N GLY A 700 14.37 25.06 20.18
CA GLY A 700 13.87 25.82 21.32
C GLY A 700 13.35 27.20 20.91
N ASN A 701 12.36 27.27 20.02
CA ASN A 701 11.84 28.52 19.45
C ASN A 701 10.41 28.84 19.94
N PRO A 702 9.91 30.07 19.69
CA PRO A 702 8.57 30.47 20.10
C PRO A 702 7.44 29.60 19.51
N ASP A 703 7.58 29.11 18.28
CA ASP A 703 6.53 28.32 17.60
C ASP A 703 6.26 26.99 18.33
N VAL A 704 7.32 26.30 18.73
CA VAL A 704 7.22 25.06 19.54
C VAL A 704 6.63 25.34 20.93
N ALA A 705 6.97 26.46 21.55
CA ALA A 705 6.37 26.84 22.83
C ALA A 705 4.88 27.17 22.71
N LEU A 706 4.48 27.85 21.63
CA LEU A 706 3.07 28.15 21.34
C LEU A 706 2.27 26.88 21.07
N ALA A 707 2.83 25.90 20.36
CA ALA A 707 2.19 24.60 20.14
C ALA A 707 1.86 23.88 21.47
N TYR A 708 2.79 23.85 22.42
CA TYR A 708 2.49 23.29 23.76
C TYR A 708 1.44 24.10 24.51
N ILE A 709 1.45 25.43 24.42
CA ILE A 709 0.44 26.27 25.06
C ILE A 709 -0.95 25.98 24.48
N ASP A 710 -1.08 25.87 23.16
CA ASP A 710 -2.34 25.54 22.50
C ASP A 710 -2.89 24.17 22.97
N GLN A 711 -2.01 23.18 23.09
CA GLN A 711 -2.37 21.86 23.64
C GLN A 711 -2.82 21.95 25.12
N LEU A 712 -2.11 22.71 25.95
CA LEU A 712 -2.47 22.88 27.36
C LEU A 712 -3.77 23.67 27.55
N ILE A 713 -4.08 24.63 26.66
CA ILE A 713 -5.39 25.30 26.65
C ILE A 713 -6.48 24.29 26.33
N ARG A 714 -6.27 23.46 25.30
CA ARG A 714 -7.22 22.40 24.89
C ARG A 714 -7.49 21.40 26.01
N ASP A 715 -6.45 21.03 26.76
CA ASP A 715 -6.54 20.12 27.92
C ASP A 715 -7.08 20.82 29.19
N ASN A 716 -7.39 22.12 29.14
CA ASN A 716 -7.73 22.95 30.32
C ASN A 716 -6.67 22.88 31.45
N ALA A 717 -5.40 22.74 31.08
CA ALA A 717 -4.27 22.52 31.99
C ALA A 717 -3.47 23.80 32.30
N ILE A 718 -3.82 24.93 31.70
CA ILE A 718 -3.21 26.24 31.95
C ILE A 718 -4.29 27.32 32.15
N GLU A 719 -4.06 28.23 33.10
CA GLU A 719 -4.98 29.36 33.32
C GLU A 719 -4.96 30.29 32.10
N GLU A 720 -6.14 30.64 31.57
CA GLU A 720 -6.33 31.49 30.39
C GLU A 720 -5.47 32.76 30.44
N LYS A 721 -5.48 33.48 31.56
CA LYS A 721 -4.67 34.69 31.76
C LYS A 721 -3.15 34.45 31.70
N THR A 722 -2.71 33.29 32.18
CA THR A 722 -1.30 32.90 32.14
C THR A 722 -0.90 32.56 30.71
N ALA A 723 -1.76 31.83 29.99
CA ALA A 723 -1.56 31.51 28.58
C ALA A 723 -1.53 32.78 27.70
N GLU A 724 -2.48 33.70 27.84
CA GLU A 724 -2.50 34.98 27.12
C GLU A 724 -1.20 35.78 27.30
N ASN A 725 -0.69 35.84 28.53
CA ASN A 725 0.55 36.55 28.83
C ASN A 725 1.77 35.84 28.23
N LEU A 726 1.82 34.52 28.25
CA LEU A 726 2.87 33.75 27.58
C LEU A 726 2.83 33.97 26.07
N ILE A 727 1.66 33.89 25.44
CA ILE A 727 1.46 34.11 24.01
C ILE A 727 1.95 35.51 23.59
N ASP A 728 1.57 36.57 24.32
CA ASP A 728 2.07 37.93 24.05
C ASP A 728 3.60 38.04 24.13
N LYS A 729 4.21 37.38 25.12
CA LYS A 729 5.66 37.39 25.33
C LYS A 729 6.39 36.59 24.26
N LEU A 730 5.84 35.46 23.84
CA LEU A 730 6.38 34.63 22.76
C LEU A 730 6.24 35.32 21.39
N GLY A 731 5.13 36.02 21.14
CA GLY A 731 4.98 36.86 19.95
C GLY A 731 6.03 37.98 19.90
N GLN A 732 6.30 38.63 21.04
CA GLN A 732 7.40 39.60 21.16
C GLN A 732 8.77 38.95 20.95
N ALA A 733 8.95 37.71 21.40
CA ALA A 733 10.21 36.96 21.26
C ALA A 733 10.48 36.62 19.81
N LYS A 734 9.47 36.12 19.09
CA LYS A 734 9.54 35.80 17.66
C LYS A 734 10.02 37.01 16.85
N ILE A 735 9.35 38.15 17.00
CA ILE A 735 9.74 39.41 16.35
C ILE A 735 11.17 39.83 16.74
N THR A 736 11.55 39.69 18.00
CA THR A 736 12.89 40.10 18.47
C THR A 736 13.99 39.22 17.87
N MET A 737 13.78 37.91 17.83
CA MET A 737 14.75 36.93 17.32
C MET A 737 14.94 37.04 15.81
N GLU A 738 13.95 37.55 15.07
CA GLU A 738 14.04 37.83 13.64
C GLU A 738 14.83 39.11 13.30
N THR A 739 15.13 39.98 14.29
CA THR A 739 15.88 41.23 14.06
C THR A 739 17.40 41.04 14.14
N GLU A 740 18.18 41.83 13.38
CA GLU A 740 19.66 41.79 13.35
C GLU A 740 20.33 41.96 14.74
N THR A 741 19.63 42.51 15.73
CA THR A 741 20.14 42.67 17.11
C THR A 741 19.96 41.43 17.99
N GLY A 742 19.16 40.45 17.57
CA GLY A 742 19.05 39.08 18.10
C GLY A 742 18.50 38.87 19.53
N GLY A 743 18.64 39.83 20.45
CA GLY A 743 18.44 39.58 21.89
C GLY A 743 17.70 40.65 22.68
N SER A 744 16.98 40.22 23.73
CA SER A 744 16.34 41.07 24.73
C SER A 744 16.43 40.46 26.13
N ARG A 745 17.43 40.90 26.92
CA ARG A 745 17.60 40.51 28.34
C ARG A 745 16.41 40.82 29.24
N ARG A 746 15.54 41.75 28.83
CA ARG A 746 14.29 42.04 29.54
C ARG A 746 13.27 40.94 29.26
N LEU A 747 13.08 40.61 27.99
CA LEU A 747 12.12 39.60 27.56
C LEU A 747 12.53 38.20 28.03
N ALA A 748 13.82 37.87 27.93
CA ALA A 748 14.38 36.64 28.50
C ALA A 748 14.03 36.45 29.98
N ARG A 749 14.15 37.51 30.80
CA ARG A 749 13.77 37.46 32.22
C ARG A 749 12.28 37.32 32.46
N GLN A 750 11.45 37.85 31.56
CA GLN A 750 10.00 37.72 31.65
C GLN A 750 9.58 36.29 31.32
N ILE A 751 10.12 35.71 30.25
CA ILE A 751 9.86 34.32 29.82
C ILE A 751 10.34 33.32 30.87
N LYS A 752 11.56 33.49 31.39
CA LYS A 752 12.09 32.63 32.46
C LYS A 752 11.35 32.75 33.80
N GLY A 753 10.58 33.82 33.98
CA GLY A 753 9.88 34.13 35.22
C GLY A 753 8.49 33.49 35.33
N PHE A 754 8.00 32.80 34.30
CA PHE A 754 6.74 32.06 34.38
C PHE A 754 6.92 30.79 35.21
N ASP A 755 6.01 30.61 36.17
CA ASP A 755 5.94 29.42 37.00
C ASP A 755 4.82 28.53 36.46
N LEU A 756 5.19 27.42 35.81
CA LEU A 756 4.23 26.46 35.27
C LEU A 756 3.90 25.42 36.35
N PRO A 757 2.62 25.21 36.68
CA PRO A 757 2.22 24.30 37.75
C PRO A 757 2.57 22.85 37.39
N SER A 758 3.64 22.31 37.98
CA SER A 758 4.16 20.97 37.63
C SER A 758 3.84 19.87 38.66
N LYS A 759 3.29 20.21 39.83
CA LYS A 759 3.15 19.24 40.96
C LYS A 759 1.80 19.20 41.69
N GLU A 760 0.89 20.16 41.47
CA GLU A 760 -0.33 20.33 42.29
C GLU A 760 -1.66 20.10 41.55
N LEU A 761 -1.63 19.74 40.26
CA LEU A 761 -2.83 19.45 39.47
C LEU A 761 -3.00 17.92 39.33
N ASP A 762 -4.23 17.43 39.51
CA ASP A 762 -4.63 16.04 39.20
C ASP A 762 -4.78 15.89 37.68
N ILE A 763 -3.63 15.89 36.99
CA ILE A 763 -3.54 15.82 35.52
C ILE A 763 -2.84 14.54 35.09
N ASP A 764 -3.24 14.05 33.92
CA ASP A 764 -2.67 12.85 33.31
C ASP A 764 -1.18 13.02 32.99
N GLN A 765 -0.50 11.91 32.74
CA GLN A 765 0.95 11.89 32.53
C GLN A 765 1.37 12.68 31.29
N ARG A 766 0.59 12.62 30.20
CA ARG A 766 0.88 13.33 28.94
C ARG A 766 0.84 14.84 29.15
N THR A 767 -0.18 15.34 29.84
CA THR A 767 -0.28 16.77 30.18
C THR A 767 0.90 17.23 31.04
N ARG A 768 1.36 16.40 31.98
CA ARG A 768 2.57 16.69 32.77
C ARG A 768 3.83 16.75 31.91
N ASP A 769 3.98 15.84 30.97
CA ASP A 769 5.13 15.82 30.06
C ASP A 769 5.14 17.04 29.14
N ARG A 770 3.98 17.50 28.65
CA ARG A 770 3.83 18.76 27.90
C ARG A 770 4.28 19.97 28.72
N ILE A 771 3.90 20.06 29.99
CA ILE A 771 4.33 21.16 30.89
C ILE A 771 5.85 21.16 31.07
N ILE A 772 6.46 19.99 31.27
CA ILE A 772 7.92 19.85 31.44
C ILE A 772 8.66 20.25 30.16
N ARG A 773 8.15 19.81 29.00
CA ARG A 773 8.74 20.16 27.69
C ARG A 773 8.57 21.66 27.40
N LEU A 774 7.41 22.26 27.68
CA LEU A 774 7.19 23.70 27.57
C LEU A 774 8.18 24.49 28.45
N ASP A 775 8.33 24.14 29.73
CA ASP A 775 9.29 24.80 30.63
C ASP A 775 10.73 24.72 30.09
N THR A 776 11.11 23.58 29.52
CA THR A 776 12.41 23.39 28.88
C THR A 776 12.57 24.30 27.67
N THR A 777 11.58 24.35 26.78
CA THR A 777 11.57 25.23 25.59
C THR A 777 11.65 26.71 25.99
N LEU A 778 10.88 27.15 26.98
CA LEU A 778 10.92 28.54 27.47
C LEU A 778 12.30 28.92 28.02
N LYS A 779 13.00 27.99 28.68
CA LYS A 779 14.38 28.22 29.15
C LYS A 779 15.35 28.39 28.00
N THR A 780 15.25 27.57 26.95
CA THR A 780 16.08 27.71 25.75
C THR A 780 15.83 29.04 25.05
N ILE A 781 14.57 29.42 24.81
CA ILE A 781 14.22 30.74 24.23
C ILE A 781 14.82 31.88 25.07
N ALA A 782 14.73 31.79 26.39
CA ALA A 782 15.26 32.82 27.28
C ALA A 782 16.79 32.89 27.28
N GLU A 783 17.49 31.79 26.99
CA GLU A 783 18.95 31.75 26.81
C GLU A 783 19.35 32.36 25.48
N ASP A 784 18.65 32.03 24.40
CA ASP A 784 18.91 32.59 23.07
C ASP A 784 18.67 34.11 23.04
N LEU A 785 17.61 34.59 23.68
CA LEU A 785 17.34 36.03 23.83
C LEU A 785 18.35 36.77 24.73
N GLN A 786 19.22 36.09 25.47
CA GLN A 786 20.25 36.73 26.28
C GLN A 786 21.55 36.98 25.52
N ASN A 787 21.80 36.15 24.50
CA ASN A 787 22.92 36.25 23.57
C ASN A 787 22.64 37.33 22.52
#